data_AF-A0A660LEC6-F1
#
_entry.id   AF-A0A660LEC6-F1
#
_cell.length_a   1.000
_cell.length_b   1.000
_cell.length_c   1.000
_cell.angle_alpha   90.00
_cell.angle_beta   90.00
_cell.angle_gamma   90.00
#
_symmetry.space_group_name_H-M   'P 1'
#
loop_
_entity.id
_entity.type
_entity.pdbx_description
1 polymer ?
#
loop_
_entity_poly.entity_id
_entity_poly.type
_entity_poly.pdbx_seq_one_letter_code
_entity_poly.pdbx_strand_id
1 'polypeptide(L)'
;MACALGLVMAAPASAADLDLETLDGPTAVKLMDEGKLTSVELTRAYIARIAALNKRGPGLNAVSQLNAQAIKDAALLDKERKEGHVRGPAHGLPILLKDLIDVKGMYTSAGNFSLRNSFPQIDSGVAKKLRESGVVILGKLGLSEYANYFGNQPSGFSNLTGQVLNAVDADQNPSGSSSGSGSASAAALSTLVVGTETSGSIISPSQANGLVGLRPTVGLVPGYGIAPISASQDTAGPMDRTVANAALTLQSIAGYDAHNAEYYKGIWGPGIKDEDIIPPVPATVPNYVSALDLNFVRGKRIGYNGALTEGTPLKQAYDALAAAGAILVERPVISPSGIPGGVLAYEAKRDIGSYYKHLGPEAPIKTVEQEMADNTLNAHEALKFGNATHASAFAIDISPDSPASVQYRSDLLVGKQLSHSGIDRMMQNDTPADPSDDFIAILGSVSNGARAGYPQMTIPMGYNDTQRRTLNVSIHANAYKERDLIGVGYVIEQGTKLRKPVSQINPSMYRCADTTPKPAFAERGACNPSYKDALALAGGTETILPFSLETESAASLRDRLASGTLTSEALTKAYLTRIALVNAEGPALQAVRSLNADAVAQAKALDAERAAGTVRGPLHGLPVLLDDTIDAAGLPTTGGSIALQNHKPAADAALVAKLKAAGAIVLGKTNVTELGGLFDANLPEGYSSLGGQVLLPSDTDKTPAGSSAGSAAATATGLAALTIGTETSTDTAQLIAPAGVAGVVGLKPSVGAVSTTGVLPIAKAQDAAGPITRTVADAATAFEVLSGKTVSLNASAAGTKVAVINNTTAPYPAAITALTGAGATTVTKTVGTPASVPSIVTRSFETDLNAYLGGKATLKSITDYNAANPVEGLKYQQRELTAALSPDTSALEADTTAGKAANAAVIDALLADTDVIMVPSGNALVGYADRAGYPVLTVPAGFGTGSAGRNPIGVTFVAAAGAEAKLLSAGYAFEQATKVRQAPSFTNPSMFRCVPGSTFYSPHHCHPGDLESPTAAGPNETAVAGDVGGTVPATLALTLGAPASFGAFTPGFPKTYSATTKATVISTAGDATLTVADPSTTATGHLVNGSLKLPKPLGGLGVVKTWTAPTSNEEVPVTFTQEVGANDALRTGSYSKTLAFTLSTTTP
;
A
#
# COMPACT_ATOMS: atom_id res chain seq x y z
N MET A 1 -74.47 8.64 -9.98
CA MET A 1 -73.38 8.62 -10.96
C MET A 1 -72.34 9.64 -10.49
N ALA A 2 -71.27 9.18 -9.83
CA ALA A 2 -70.14 10.01 -9.40
C ALA A 2 -68.90 9.10 -9.28
N CYS A 3 -67.83 9.48 -10.00
CA CYS A 3 -66.56 8.77 -10.11
C CYS A 3 -65.81 8.68 -8.79
N ALA A 4 -65.27 7.50 -8.49
CA ALA A 4 -64.23 7.28 -7.48
C ALA A 4 -62.85 7.34 -8.16
N LEU A 5 -61.99 8.25 -7.71
CA LEU A 5 -60.54 8.19 -7.97
C LEU A 5 -59.92 7.24 -6.94
N GLY A 6 -59.24 6.20 -7.42
CA GLY A 6 -58.41 5.32 -6.61
C GLY A 6 -57.08 5.99 -6.24
N LEU A 7 -56.75 5.99 -4.95
CA LEU A 7 -55.40 6.24 -4.45
C LEU A 7 -54.51 5.06 -4.84
N VAL A 8 -53.50 5.29 -5.67
CA VAL A 8 -52.40 4.35 -5.86
C VAL A 8 -51.41 4.58 -4.71
N MET A 9 -51.33 3.65 -3.77
CA MET A 9 -50.24 3.60 -2.80
C MET A 9 -48.97 3.15 -3.53
N ALA A 10 -47.93 3.98 -3.53
CA ALA A 10 -46.61 3.60 -4.02
C ALA A 10 -46.02 2.50 -3.11
N ALA A 11 -45.46 1.46 -3.70
CA ALA A 11 -44.75 0.41 -2.97
C ALA A 11 -43.50 0.97 -2.25
N PRO A 12 -43.09 0.41 -1.11
CA PRO A 12 -41.83 0.78 -0.45
C PRO A 12 -40.65 0.57 -1.40
N ALA A 13 -39.65 1.46 -1.35
CA ALA A 13 -38.45 1.33 -2.15
C ALA A 13 -37.68 0.08 -1.68
N SER A 14 -37.33 -0.80 -2.61
CA SER A 14 -36.43 -1.91 -2.29
C SER A 14 -35.04 -1.35 -1.95
N ALA A 15 -34.27 -2.02 -1.08
CA ALA A 15 -32.85 -1.73 -0.91
C ALA A 15 -32.07 -1.75 -2.25
N ALA A 16 -32.63 -2.36 -3.30
CA ALA A 16 -32.09 -2.36 -4.66
C ALA A 16 -32.21 -1.02 -5.42
N ASP A 17 -33.05 -0.08 -4.97
CA ASP A 17 -33.34 1.19 -5.67
C ASP A 17 -32.62 2.40 -5.05
N LEU A 18 -31.88 2.21 -3.96
CA LEU A 18 -31.19 3.30 -3.25
C LEU A 18 -29.85 3.63 -3.92
N ASP A 19 -29.77 4.77 -4.60
CA ASP A 19 -28.48 5.32 -5.01
C ASP A 19 -27.72 5.90 -3.80
N LEU A 20 -26.93 5.04 -3.16
CA LEU A 20 -26.14 5.41 -2.00
C LEU A 20 -25.10 6.50 -2.29
N GLU A 21 -24.65 6.70 -3.53
CA GLU A 21 -23.66 7.73 -3.87
C GLU A 21 -24.22 9.16 -3.81
N THR A 22 -25.52 9.29 -4.02
CA THR A 22 -26.24 10.58 -3.99
C THR A 22 -27.17 10.75 -2.79
N LEU A 23 -27.53 9.67 -2.09
CA LEU A 23 -28.33 9.72 -0.87
C LEU A 23 -27.60 10.42 0.29
N ASP A 24 -28.16 11.54 0.75
CA ASP A 24 -27.75 12.26 1.97
C ASP A 24 -28.57 11.85 3.20
N GLY A 25 -28.05 12.21 4.38
CA GLY A 25 -28.64 11.87 5.67
C GLY A 25 -30.04 12.48 5.89
N PRO A 26 -30.26 13.79 5.63
CA PRO A 26 -31.60 14.38 5.75
C PRO A 26 -32.65 13.69 4.87
N THR A 27 -32.30 13.35 3.63
CA THR A 27 -33.20 12.63 2.73
C THR A 27 -33.47 11.21 3.24
N ALA A 28 -32.45 10.48 3.70
CA ALA A 28 -32.64 9.15 4.28
C ALA A 28 -33.55 9.18 5.51
N VAL A 29 -33.37 10.14 6.43
CA VAL A 29 -34.26 10.31 7.59
C VAL A 29 -35.69 10.62 7.17
N LYS A 30 -35.88 11.53 6.21
CA LYS A 30 -37.21 11.83 5.66
C LYS A 30 -37.88 10.59 5.07
N LEU A 31 -37.15 9.77 4.32
CA LEU A 31 -37.71 8.51 3.78
C LEU A 31 -38.09 7.53 4.89
N MET A 32 -37.34 7.48 5.99
CA MET A 32 -37.69 6.69 7.17
C MET A 32 -38.93 7.23 7.91
N ASP A 33 -39.06 8.55 8.02
CA ASP A 33 -40.25 9.20 8.61
C ASP A 33 -41.51 8.93 7.78
N GLU A 34 -41.38 8.89 6.46
CA GLU A 34 -42.46 8.56 5.54
C GLU A 34 -42.75 7.05 5.44
N GLY A 35 -41.98 6.21 6.15
CA GLY A 35 -42.11 4.74 6.11
C GLY A 35 -41.71 4.11 4.77
N LYS A 36 -40.96 4.84 3.93
CA LYS A 36 -40.48 4.39 2.61
C LYS A 36 -39.13 3.69 2.67
N LEU A 37 -38.45 3.78 3.80
CA LEU A 37 -37.16 3.19 4.10
C LEU A 37 -37.12 2.80 5.58
N THR A 38 -36.41 1.75 5.93
CA THR A 38 -36.07 1.40 7.33
C THR A 38 -34.56 1.52 7.57
N SER A 39 -34.17 1.69 8.82
CA SER A 39 -32.77 1.66 9.25
C SER A 39 -32.12 0.32 8.92
N VAL A 40 -32.84 -0.79 9.07
CA VAL A 40 -32.35 -2.13 8.68
C VAL A 40 -32.06 -2.22 7.19
N GLU A 41 -32.97 -1.75 6.33
CA GLU A 41 -32.77 -1.76 4.87
C GLU A 41 -31.56 -0.91 4.47
N LEU A 42 -31.45 0.31 5.01
CA LEU A 42 -30.33 1.19 4.77
C LEU A 42 -28.99 0.56 5.23
N THR A 43 -28.97 -0.02 6.43
CA THR A 43 -27.78 -0.68 6.99
C THR A 43 -27.34 -1.87 6.12
N ARG A 44 -28.29 -2.69 5.65
CA ARG A 44 -27.99 -3.81 4.73
C ARG A 44 -27.45 -3.33 3.38
N ALA A 45 -27.99 -2.24 2.84
CA ALA A 45 -27.50 -1.65 1.60
C ALA A 45 -26.03 -1.21 1.71
N TYR A 46 -25.65 -0.57 2.83
CA TYR A 46 -24.24 -0.23 3.08
C TYR A 46 -23.33 -1.43 3.29
N ILE A 47 -23.77 -2.48 4.00
CA ILE A 47 -22.99 -3.73 4.13
C ILE A 47 -22.72 -4.35 2.76
N ALA A 48 -23.74 -4.43 1.90
CA ALA A 48 -23.59 -4.95 0.53
C ALA A 48 -22.60 -4.09 -0.30
N ARG A 49 -22.67 -2.76 -0.16
CA ARG A 49 -21.74 -1.85 -0.84
C ARG A 49 -20.30 -1.98 -0.31
N ILE A 50 -20.11 -2.15 1.00
CA ILE A 50 -18.80 -2.44 1.60
C ILE A 50 -18.23 -3.74 1.01
N ALA A 51 -19.04 -4.80 0.91
CA ALA A 51 -18.58 -6.06 0.31
C ALA A 51 -18.16 -5.90 -1.16
N ALA A 52 -18.83 -5.02 -1.91
CA ALA A 52 -18.54 -4.77 -3.33
C ALA A 52 -17.29 -3.91 -3.59
N LEU A 53 -16.90 -3.04 -2.65
CA LEU A 53 -15.89 -2.00 -2.87
C LEU A 53 -14.68 -2.05 -1.93
N ASN A 54 -14.80 -2.67 -0.75
CA ASN A 54 -13.76 -2.59 0.26
C ASN A 54 -12.60 -3.56 0.00
N LYS A 55 -12.89 -4.85 -0.18
CA LYS A 55 -11.88 -5.86 -0.56
C LYS A 55 -12.02 -6.29 -2.02
N ARG A 56 -13.13 -5.97 -2.67
CA ARG A 56 -13.45 -6.29 -4.08
C ARG A 56 -13.60 -5.01 -4.89
N GLY A 57 -13.78 -5.16 -6.20
CA GLY A 57 -13.86 -4.03 -7.12
C GLY A 57 -12.55 -3.22 -7.03
N PRO A 58 -12.59 -1.93 -6.63
CA PRO A 58 -11.39 -1.13 -6.44
C PRO A 58 -10.53 -1.54 -5.23
N GLY A 59 -11.03 -2.36 -4.29
CA GLY A 59 -10.23 -2.84 -3.16
C GLY A 59 -9.76 -1.75 -2.20
N LEU A 60 -10.65 -0.80 -1.87
CA LEU A 60 -10.31 0.41 -1.09
C LEU A 60 -9.65 0.15 0.27
N ASN A 61 -9.92 -1.01 0.87
CA ASN A 61 -9.45 -1.44 2.18
C ASN A 61 -9.69 -0.41 3.30
N ALA A 62 -10.77 0.38 3.20
CA ALA A 62 -11.10 1.49 4.08
C ALA A 62 -11.79 1.04 5.38
N VAL A 63 -12.62 0.00 5.32
CA VAL A 63 -13.32 -0.59 6.47
C VAL A 63 -12.46 -1.73 7.00
N SER A 64 -12.11 -1.67 8.29
CA SER A 64 -11.32 -2.70 8.97
C SER A 64 -12.18 -3.74 9.68
N GLN A 65 -13.33 -3.33 10.21
CA GLN A 65 -14.23 -4.20 10.97
C GLN A 65 -15.69 -3.80 10.77
N LEU A 66 -16.61 -4.75 10.71
CA LEU A 66 -18.05 -4.51 10.83
C LEU A 66 -18.54 -4.84 12.25
N ASN A 67 -19.52 -4.08 12.74
CA ASN A 67 -20.15 -4.34 14.02
C ASN A 67 -21.18 -5.47 13.89
N ALA A 68 -20.97 -6.60 14.57
CA ALA A 68 -21.92 -7.71 14.60
C ALA A 68 -23.32 -7.33 15.11
N GLN A 69 -23.44 -6.25 15.89
CA GLN A 69 -24.73 -5.77 16.39
C GLN A 69 -25.43 -4.78 15.45
N ALA A 70 -24.82 -4.33 14.36
CA ALA A 70 -25.35 -3.22 13.54
C ALA A 70 -26.79 -3.44 13.06
N ILE A 71 -27.13 -4.64 12.57
CA ILE A 71 -28.50 -4.96 12.12
C ILE A 71 -29.49 -5.01 13.27
N LYS A 72 -29.06 -5.48 14.44
CA LYS A 72 -29.91 -5.53 15.65
C LYS A 72 -30.17 -4.13 16.19
N ASP A 73 -29.14 -3.29 16.24
CA ASP A 73 -29.23 -1.89 16.65
C ASP A 73 -30.15 -1.11 15.69
N ALA A 74 -30.03 -1.33 14.37
CA ALA A 74 -30.93 -0.76 13.37
C ALA A 74 -32.41 -1.17 13.59
N ALA A 75 -32.66 -2.46 13.83
CA ALA A 75 -34.02 -2.97 14.06
C ALA A 75 -34.65 -2.39 15.34
N LEU A 76 -33.85 -2.15 16.39
CA LEU A 76 -34.31 -1.47 17.59
C LEU A 76 -34.74 -0.03 17.27
N LEU A 77 -33.94 0.70 16.49
CA LEU A 77 -34.23 2.09 16.15
C LEU A 77 -35.46 2.22 15.22
N ASP A 78 -35.68 1.25 14.33
CA ASP A 78 -36.91 1.17 13.55
C ASP A 78 -38.15 0.96 14.45
N LYS A 79 -38.03 0.07 15.45
CA LYS A 79 -39.10 -0.15 16.43
C LYS A 79 -39.40 1.13 17.20
N GLU A 80 -38.38 1.81 17.72
CA GLU A 80 -38.53 3.06 18.47
C GLU A 80 -39.17 4.16 17.61
N ARG A 81 -38.75 4.30 16.35
CA ARG A 81 -39.36 5.25 15.41
C ARG A 81 -40.85 4.97 15.23
N LYS A 82 -41.24 3.70 15.07
CA LYS A 82 -42.64 3.28 14.95
C LYS A 82 -43.45 3.58 16.22
N GLU A 83 -42.81 3.54 17.38
CA GLU A 83 -43.40 3.89 18.69
C GLU A 83 -43.41 5.41 18.95
N GLY A 84 -42.95 6.24 18.00
CA GLY A 84 -42.87 7.70 18.15
C GLY A 84 -41.68 8.18 18.96
N HIS A 85 -40.71 7.30 19.27
CA HIS A 85 -39.51 7.62 20.02
C HIS A 85 -38.33 7.86 19.06
N VAL A 86 -38.09 9.12 18.72
CA VAL A 86 -36.93 9.56 17.92
C VAL A 86 -35.90 10.19 18.86
N ARG A 87 -34.70 9.62 18.90
CA ARG A 87 -33.64 10.03 19.85
C ARG A 87 -32.85 11.26 19.43
N GLY A 88 -32.80 11.55 18.13
CA GLY A 88 -32.06 12.68 17.59
C GLY A 88 -32.25 12.82 16.07
N PRO A 89 -31.67 13.87 15.46
CA PRO A 89 -31.87 14.15 14.04
C PRO A 89 -31.22 13.13 13.10
N ALA A 90 -30.32 12.28 13.62
CA ALA A 90 -29.67 11.19 12.88
C ALA A 90 -30.21 9.79 13.23
N HIS A 91 -31.39 9.70 13.88
CA HIS A 91 -31.96 8.44 14.35
C HIS A 91 -32.06 7.40 13.22
N GLY A 92 -31.51 6.21 13.41
CA GLY A 92 -31.50 5.12 12.43
C GLY A 92 -30.46 5.25 11.30
N LEU A 93 -29.65 6.30 11.26
CA LEU A 93 -28.58 6.41 10.26
C LEU A 93 -27.36 5.56 10.64
N PRO A 94 -26.69 4.89 9.68
CA PRO A 94 -25.44 4.19 9.91
C PRO A 94 -24.22 5.12 9.94
N ILE A 95 -23.26 4.81 10.82
CA ILE A 95 -22.00 5.53 10.99
C ILE A 95 -20.78 4.61 11.06
N LEU A 96 -19.69 4.99 10.41
CA LEU A 96 -18.38 4.33 10.53
C LEU A 96 -17.41 5.19 11.35
N LEU A 97 -16.62 4.54 12.21
CA LEU A 97 -15.73 5.20 13.15
C LEU A 97 -14.27 4.81 12.92
N LYS A 98 -13.34 5.78 12.92
CA LYS A 98 -11.90 5.48 12.88
C LYS A 98 -11.49 4.48 13.97
N ASP A 99 -10.58 3.56 13.65
CA ASP A 99 -10.05 2.52 14.56
C ASP A 99 -9.05 3.07 15.60
N LEU A 100 -9.43 4.19 16.22
CA LEU A 100 -8.87 4.74 17.46
C LEU A 100 -9.95 4.91 18.53
N ILE A 101 -11.22 4.88 18.13
CA ILE A 101 -12.36 5.22 18.98
C ILE A 101 -12.89 3.93 19.61
N ASP A 102 -12.83 3.79 20.92
CA ASP A 102 -13.31 2.61 21.62
C ASP A 102 -14.82 2.40 21.37
N VAL A 103 -15.17 1.18 20.97
CA VAL A 103 -16.57 0.70 20.88
C VAL A 103 -16.64 -0.66 21.54
N LYS A 104 -17.48 -0.79 22.56
CA LYS A 104 -17.65 -2.04 23.29
C LYS A 104 -18.11 -3.16 22.35
N GLY A 105 -17.42 -4.31 22.42
CA GLY A 105 -17.71 -5.48 21.58
C GLY A 105 -17.02 -5.45 20.21
N MET A 106 -16.20 -4.44 19.93
CA MET A 106 -15.34 -4.33 18.74
C MET A 106 -13.90 -4.19 19.20
N TYR A 107 -12.92 -4.57 18.39
CA TYR A 107 -11.53 -4.29 18.77
C TYR A 107 -11.22 -2.82 18.49
N THR A 108 -10.22 -2.27 19.17
CA THR A 108 -9.66 -0.94 18.86
C THR A 108 -8.15 -1.05 18.84
N SER A 109 -7.57 -0.98 17.64
CA SER A 109 -6.18 -1.41 17.42
C SER A 109 -5.20 -0.27 17.16
N ALA A 110 -5.68 0.94 16.86
CA ALA A 110 -4.85 2.00 16.31
C ALA A 110 -4.07 1.60 15.03
N GLY A 111 -4.51 0.55 14.33
CA GLY A 111 -3.79 -0.07 13.23
C GLY A 111 -2.58 -0.91 13.65
N ASN A 112 -2.27 -0.97 14.94
CA ASN A 112 -1.08 -1.65 15.44
C ASN A 112 -1.32 -3.14 15.66
N PHE A 113 -0.31 -3.94 15.28
CA PHE A 113 -0.36 -5.39 15.41
C PHE A 113 -0.54 -5.84 16.87
N SER A 114 0.13 -5.20 17.82
CA SER A 114 0.10 -5.60 19.23
C SER A 114 -1.27 -5.39 19.89
N LEU A 115 -2.09 -4.49 19.34
CA LEU A 115 -3.44 -4.19 19.81
C LEU A 115 -4.54 -4.93 19.04
N ARG A 116 -4.19 -5.90 18.18
CA ARG A 116 -5.15 -6.67 17.35
C ARG A 116 -6.31 -7.28 18.14
N ASN A 117 -6.09 -7.65 19.40
CA ASN A 117 -7.09 -8.25 20.28
C ASN A 117 -7.48 -7.31 21.46
N SER A 118 -7.35 -6.00 21.30
CA SER A 118 -7.74 -5.02 22.32
C SER A 118 -9.23 -4.71 22.22
N PHE A 119 -10.03 -5.23 23.16
CA PHE A 119 -11.47 -4.97 23.23
C PHE A 119 -11.80 -4.10 24.45
N PRO A 120 -12.27 -2.85 24.25
CA PRO A 120 -12.55 -1.94 25.35
C PRO A 120 -13.76 -2.43 26.16
N GLN A 121 -13.68 -2.25 27.49
CA GLN A 121 -14.72 -2.68 28.43
C GLN A 121 -15.99 -1.84 28.35
N ILE A 122 -15.83 -0.56 27.97
CA ILE A 122 -16.91 0.42 27.84
C ILE A 122 -16.75 1.20 26.53
N ASP A 123 -17.83 1.83 26.09
CA ASP A 123 -17.81 2.73 24.94
C ASP A 123 -16.98 3.99 25.25
N SER A 124 -16.29 4.50 24.22
CA SER A 124 -15.77 5.87 24.22
C SER A 124 -16.89 6.90 24.42
N GLY A 125 -16.52 8.13 24.79
CA GLY A 125 -17.51 9.21 24.89
C GLY A 125 -18.22 9.50 23.56
N VAL A 126 -17.53 9.32 22.43
CA VAL A 126 -18.12 9.40 21.08
C VAL A 126 -19.14 8.28 20.86
N ALA A 127 -18.78 7.02 21.07
CA ALA A 127 -19.68 5.89 20.85
C ALA A 127 -20.91 5.94 21.76
N LYS A 128 -20.74 6.36 23.02
CA LYS A 128 -21.84 6.59 23.96
C LYS A 128 -22.85 7.62 23.42
N LYS A 129 -22.39 8.81 23.00
CA LYS A 129 -23.26 9.86 22.47
C LYS A 129 -23.99 9.44 21.17
N LEU A 130 -23.33 8.66 20.32
CA LEU A 130 -23.96 8.11 19.11
C LEU A 130 -25.13 7.18 19.46
N ARG A 131 -24.98 6.30 20.46
CA ARG A 131 -26.07 5.44 20.95
C ARG A 131 -27.20 6.24 21.58
N GLU A 132 -26.87 7.26 22.35
CA GLU A 132 -27.84 8.20 22.95
C GLU A 132 -28.63 8.95 21.87
N SER A 133 -27.99 9.30 20.75
CA SER A 133 -28.60 10.00 19.61
C SER A 133 -29.35 9.08 18.63
N GLY A 134 -29.34 7.76 18.87
CA GLY A 134 -30.00 6.77 18.03
C GLY A 134 -29.30 6.49 16.71
N VAL A 135 -27.98 6.54 16.65
CA VAL A 135 -27.19 6.26 15.44
C VAL A 135 -26.71 4.80 15.45
N VAL A 136 -26.76 4.11 14.30
CA VAL A 136 -26.27 2.73 14.14
C VAL A 136 -24.77 2.73 13.91
N ILE A 137 -23.98 2.25 14.88
CA ILE A 137 -22.54 2.05 14.68
C ILE A 137 -22.34 0.86 13.74
N LEU A 138 -21.96 1.12 12.49
CA LEU A 138 -21.81 0.12 11.44
C LEU A 138 -20.48 -0.64 11.54
N GLY A 139 -19.39 0.01 11.96
CA GLY A 139 -18.06 -0.57 11.83
C GLY A 139 -16.90 0.37 12.17
N LYS A 140 -15.68 -0.16 12.02
CA LYS A 140 -14.40 0.54 12.18
C LYS A 140 -13.70 0.77 10.85
N LEU A 141 -12.83 1.79 10.80
CA LEU A 141 -12.12 2.22 9.61
C LEU A 141 -10.61 2.13 9.79
N GLY A 142 -9.91 1.75 8.71
CA GLY A 142 -8.45 1.77 8.63
C GLY A 142 -7.87 3.18 8.78
N LEU A 143 -6.60 3.26 9.15
CA LEU A 143 -5.90 4.52 9.41
C LEU A 143 -4.39 4.38 9.16
N SER A 144 -3.67 5.50 9.12
CA SER A 144 -2.22 5.49 9.35
C SER A 144 -1.94 5.08 10.79
N GLU A 145 -1.15 4.04 11.01
CA GLU A 145 -0.87 3.46 12.34
C GLU A 145 -0.50 4.49 13.41
N TYR A 146 -1.10 4.37 14.61
CA TYR A 146 -1.06 5.36 15.71
C TYR A 146 -1.30 6.79 15.24
N ALA A 147 -2.34 6.99 14.44
CA ALA A 147 -2.66 8.29 13.88
C ALA A 147 -1.47 8.97 13.15
N ASN A 148 -0.63 8.19 12.49
CA ASN A 148 0.61 8.60 11.82
C ASN A 148 1.78 8.97 12.77
N TYR A 149 1.72 8.53 14.03
CA TYR A 149 2.74 8.75 15.05
C TYR A 149 3.44 7.42 15.45
N PHE A 150 3.95 6.71 14.46
CA PHE A 150 4.59 5.40 14.64
C PHE A 150 5.99 5.32 14.01
N GLY A 151 6.07 5.12 12.71
CA GLY A 151 7.31 5.06 11.93
C GLY A 151 7.26 6.01 10.74
N ASN A 152 7.80 5.55 9.61
CA ASN A 152 7.76 6.26 8.34
C ASN A 152 6.79 5.60 7.35
N GLN A 153 5.68 5.06 7.86
CA GLN A 153 4.66 4.45 7.03
C GLN A 153 4.02 5.48 6.08
N PRO A 154 3.63 5.08 4.86
CA PRO A 154 2.80 5.92 4.01
C PRO A 154 1.43 6.16 4.67
N SER A 155 0.80 7.30 4.38
CA SER A 155 -0.51 7.57 4.96
C SER A 155 -1.54 6.53 4.51
N GLY A 156 -2.38 6.08 5.44
CA GLY A 156 -3.33 4.99 5.21
C GLY A 156 -2.77 3.59 5.42
N PHE A 157 -1.47 3.43 5.67
CA PHE A 157 -0.90 2.14 6.02
C PHE A 157 -0.97 1.85 7.52
N SER A 158 -1.32 0.62 7.84
CA SER A 158 -1.06 0.04 9.15
C SER A 158 -0.59 -1.40 9.06
N ASN A 159 0.28 -1.81 9.99
CA ASN A 159 0.79 -3.18 10.04
C ASN A 159 -0.33 -4.19 10.36
N LEU A 160 -1.40 -3.78 11.04
CA LEU A 160 -2.58 -4.62 11.17
C LEU A 160 -3.43 -4.59 9.89
N THR A 161 -3.99 -3.48 9.43
CA THR A 161 -5.08 -3.55 8.43
C THR A 161 -4.64 -3.41 6.97
N GLY A 162 -3.35 -3.12 6.74
CA GLY A 162 -2.81 -2.88 5.41
C GLY A 162 -2.97 -1.42 4.98
N GLN A 163 -2.82 -1.18 3.68
CA GLN A 163 -2.94 0.13 3.05
C GLN A 163 -4.39 0.43 2.68
N VAL A 164 -4.91 1.59 3.08
CA VAL A 164 -6.14 2.18 2.53
C VAL A 164 -5.82 2.85 1.19
N LEU A 165 -6.64 2.64 0.15
CA LEU A 165 -6.49 3.35 -1.14
C LEU A 165 -7.36 4.60 -1.17
N ASN A 166 -6.91 5.65 -1.87
CA ASN A 166 -7.71 6.84 -2.12
C ASN A 166 -8.92 6.49 -3.02
N ALA A 167 -10.12 6.90 -2.60
CA ALA A 167 -11.35 6.52 -3.31
C ALA A 167 -11.58 7.30 -4.62
N VAL A 168 -10.96 8.47 -4.80
CA VAL A 168 -11.04 9.22 -6.06
C VAL A 168 -10.07 8.63 -7.08
N ASP A 169 -8.87 8.24 -6.63
CA ASP A 169 -7.79 7.82 -7.51
C ASP A 169 -6.77 6.93 -6.80
N ALA A 170 -6.66 5.65 -7.18
CA ALA A 170 -5.77 4.69 -6.55
C ALA A 170 -4.26 5.01 -6.70
N ASP A 171 -3.88 5.88 -7.64
CA ASP A 171 -2.49 6.40 -7.76
C ASP A 171 -2.18 7.53 -6.75
N GLN A 172 -3.17 7.98 -5.98
CA GLN A 172 -2.96 9.01 -4.97
C GLN A 172 -2.86 8.44 -3.57
N ASN A 173 -1.95 9.03 -2.80
CA ASN A 173 -1.94 8.85 -1.36
C ASN A 173 -3.30 9.31 -0.78
N PRO A 174 -3.96 8.54 0.10
CA PRO A 174 -5.25 8.90 0.69
C PRO A 174 -5.16 10.06 1.69
N SER A 175 -3.95 10.58 1.94
CA SER A 175 -3.56 11.36 3.11
C SER A 175 -3.94 10.62 4.40
N GLY A 176 -3.86 11.28 5.54
CA GLY A 176 -4.08 10.63 6.82
C GLY A 176 -4.00 11.58 8.01
N SER A 177 -4.17 11.07 9.22
CA SER A 177 -4.29 9.64 9.53
C SER A 177 -5.69 9.04 9.40
N SER A 178 -6.75 9.82 9.23
CA SER A 178 -8.13 9.28 9.04
C SER A 178 -8.39 8.83 7.59
N SER A 179 -7.46 8.06 7.03
CA SER A 179 -7.46 7.64 5.62
C SER A 179 -8.69 6.79 5.29
N GLY A 180 -9.00 5.80 6.13
CA GLY A 180 -10.20 4.96 5.97
C GLY A 180 -11.48 5.78 6.06
N SER A 181 -11.55 6.78 6.94
CA SER A 181 -12.67 7.73 7.01
C SER A 181 -12.84 8.51 5.71
N GLY A 182 -11.74 9.01 5.14
CA GLY A 182 -11.75 9.70 3.83
C GLY A 182 -12.26 8.80 2.70
N SER A 183 -11.64 7.63 2.53
CA SER A 183 -12.00 6.72 1.43
C SER A 183 -13.42 6.14 1.58
N ALA A 184 -13.82 5.75 2.79
CA ALA A 184 -15.14 5.20 3.05
C ALA A 184 -16.27 6.21 2.82
N SER A 185 -16.07 7.46 3.25
CA SER A 185 -17.06 8.52 3.03
C SER A 185 -17.17 8.88 1.55
N ALA A 186 -16.04 9.03 0.85
CA ALA A 186 -16.05 9.38 -0.57
C ALA A 186 -16.70 8.29 -1.45
N ALA A 187 -16.46 7.02 -1.14
CA ALA A 187 -17.09 5.87 -1.81
C ALA A 187 -18.50 5.52 -1.29
N ALA A 188 -19.07 6.34 -0.40
CA ALA A 188 -20.40 6.15 0.18
C ALA A 188 -20.58 4.78 0.86
N LEU A 189 -19.61 4.36 1.67
CA LEU A 189 -19.68 3.11 2.44
C LEU A 189 -20.52 3.23 3.73
N SER A 190 -20.92 4.45 4.09
CA SER A 190 -21.81 4.77 5.21
C SER A 190 -22.51 6.11 4.94
N THR A 191 -23.59 6.41 5.67
CA THR A 191 -24.20 7.75 5.62
C THR A 191 -23.32 8.78 6.31
N LEU A 192 -22.88 8.45 7.52
CA LEU A 192 -22.07 9.31 8.38
C LEU A 192 -20.69 8.67 8.63
N VAL A 193 -19.66 9.49 8.80
CA VAL A 193 -18.29 9.02 9.09
C VAL A 193 -17.56 9.95 10.07
N VAL A 194 -16.84 9.35 11.03
CA VAL A 194 -16.00 10.07 12.01
C VAL A 194 -14.53 9.78 11.79
N GLY A 195 -13.72 10.84 11.74
CA GLY A 195 -12.27 10.80 11.84
C GLY A 195 -11.77 11.40 13.16
N THR A 196 -10.45 11.40 13.35
CA THR A 196 -9.79 12.10 14.48
C THR A 196 -8.64 12.95 13.98
N GLU A 197 -8.41 14.09 14.63
CA GLU A 197 -7.34 14.99 14.29
C GLU A 197 -6.53 15.50 15.47
N THR A 198 -5.22 15.28 15.39
CA THR A 198 -4.20 16.02 16.15
C THR A 198 -3.74 17.24 15.36
N SER A 199 -3.38 17.03 14.08
CA SER A 199 -3.05 18.08 13.12
C SER A 199 -3.22 17.57 11.69
N GLY A 200 -4.19 18.11 10.95
CA GLY A 200 -4.50 17.75 9.56
C GLY A 200 -5.17 16.39 9.34
N SER A 201 -5.28 15.51 10.34
CA SER A 201 -5.78 14.14 10.19
C SER A 201 -7.30 13.97 9.94
N ILE A 202 -8.11 15.02 9.95
CA ILE A 202 -9.48 15.09 9.43
C ILE A 202 -9.47 15.93 8.14
N ILE A 203 -8.86 17.12 8.19
CA ILE A 203 -8.88 18.10 7.11
C ILE A 203 -8.16 17.58 5.86
N SER A 204 -6.93 17.08 5.99
CA SER A 204 -6.11 16.63 4.87
C SER A 204 -6.68 15.41 4.14
N PRO A 205 -7.11 14.31 4.82
CA PRO A 205 -7.76 13.21 4.12
C PRO A 205 -9.14 13.58 3.57
N SER A 206 -9.85 14.56 4.14
CA SER A 206 -11.07 15.11 3.53
C SER A 206 -10.75 15.85 2.23
N GLN A 207 -9.69 16.66 2.22
CA GLN A 207 -9.23 17.33 1.01
C GLN A 207 -8.81 16.34 -0.07
N ALA A 208 -8.05 15.30 0.27
CA ALA A 208 -7.57 14.28 -0.67
C ALA A 208 -8.70 13.43 -1.29
N ASN A 209 -9.85 13.32 -0.61
CA ASN A 209 -11.00 12.52 -1.04
C ASN A 209 -12.22 13.37 -1.46
N GLY A 210 -12.09 14.70 -1.47
CA GLY A 210 -13.13 15.64 -1.91
C GLY A 210 -14.36 15.63 -0.98
N LEU A 211 -14.13 15.71 0.33
CA LEU A 211 -15.15 15.67 1.37
C LEU A 211 -15.26 16.97 2.16
N VAL A 212 -16.38 17.12 2.85
CA VAL A 212 -16.51 18.06 3.96
C VAL A 212 -15.85 17.43 5.18
N GLY A 213 -14.77 18.04 5.66
CA GLY A 213 -14.10 17.66 6.90
C GLY A 213 -14.21 18.77 7.92
N LEU A 214 -14.73 18.49 9.11
CA LEU A 214 -14.83 19.46 10.21
C LEU A 214 -14.00 18.95 11.40
N ARG A 215 -12.92 19.66 11.71
CA ARG A 215 -12.20 19.53 12.98
C ARG A 215 -12.89 20.48 13.98
N PRO A 216 -13.58 19.99 15.02
CA PRO A 216 -14.23 20.88 15.99
C PRO A 216 -13.22 21.46 16.99
N THR A 217 -13.69 22.39 17.81
CA THR A 217 -12.93 22.88 18.98
C THR A 217 -12.54 21.69 19.86
N VAL A 218 -11.29 21.67 20.30
CA VAL A 218 -10.83 20.65 21.26
C VAL A 218 -11.68 20.73 22.53
N GLY A 219 -12.16 19.57 23.00
CA GLY A 219 -13.06 19.45 24.14
C GLY A 219 -14.56 19.51 23.81
N LEU A 220 -14.98 20.03 22.65
CA LEU A 220 -16.41 20.00 22.26
C LEU A 220 -16.92 18.56 22.11
N VAL A 221 -16.10 17.69 21.52
CA VAL A 221 -16.37 16.26 21.39
C VAL A 221 -15.54 15.53 22.46
N PRO A 222 -16.14 14.61 23.24
CA PRO A 222 -15.40 13.86 24.27
C PRO A 222 -14.21 13.08 23.68
N GLY A 223 -13.01 13.27 24.25
CA GLY A 223 -11.79 12.55 23.91
C GLY A 223 -11.60 11.23 24.67
N TYR A 224 -12.37 10.96 25.72
CA TYR A 224 -12.31 9.71 26.46
C TYR A 224 -12.57 8.49 25.57
N GLY A 225 -11.70 7.48 25.68
CA GLY A 225 -11.76 6.25 24.88
C GLY A 225 -11.34 6.46 23.42
N ILE A 226 -10.60 7.53 23.11
CA ILE A 226 -9.91 7.69 21.82
C ILE A 226 -8.42 7.45 22.08
N ALA A 227 -7.83 6.48 21.38
CA ALA A 227 -6.38 6.27 21.39
C ALA A 227 -5.66 7.58 20.97
N PRO A 228 -4.91 8.22 21.88
CA PRO A 228 -4.49 9.61 21.71
C PRO A 228 -3.12 9.75 21.03
N ILE A 229 -2.80 10.99 20.64
CA ILE A 229 -1.43 11.49 20.47
C ILE A 229 -1.22 12.66 21.43
N SER A 230 -2.14 13.62 21.49
CA SER A 230 -1.93 14.88 22.20
C SER A 230 -3.25 15.44 22.69
N ALA A 231 -3.49 15.31 23.99
CA ALA A 231 -4.67 15.79 24.69
C ALA A 231 -5.00 17.26 24.38
N SER A 232 -3.98 18.11 24.20
CA SER A 232 -4.17 19.54 23.93
C SER A 232 -4.64 19.85 22.50
N GLN A 233 -4.59 18.87 21.59
CA GLN A 233 -4.88 19.02 20.17
C GLN A 233 -5.89 17.99 19.63
N ASP A 234 -6.06 16.85 20.27
CA ASP A 234 -6.86 15.75 19.76
C ASP A 234 -8.34 16.06 19.83
N THR A 235 -9.03 15.75 18.73
CA THR A 235 -10.48 15.85 18.66
C THR A 235 -11.03 14.91 17.59
N ALA A 236 -12.21 14.35 17.82
CA ALA A 236 -12.96 13.62 16.79
C ALA A 236 -13.90 14.58 16.05
N GLY A 237 -14.13 14.33 14.76
CA GLY A 237 -14.97 15.19 13.95
C GLY A 237 -15.48 14.51 12.68
N PRO A 238 -16.50 15.10 12.03
CA PRO A 238 -17.11 14.52 10.84
C PRO A 238 -16.22 14.63 9.60
N MET A 239 -16.35 13.62 8.75
CA MET A 239 -15.74 13.52 7.43
C MET A 239 -16.79 13.04 6.44
N ASP A 240 -17.66 13.93 6.01
CA ASP A 240 -18.89 13.59 5.32
C ASP A 240 -18.95 14.15 3.89
N ARG A 241 -19.82 13.56 3.05
CA ARG A 241 -19.98 13.98 1.66
C ARG A 241 -20.68 15.34 1.51
N THR A 242 -21.45 15.73 2.52
CA THR A 242 -22.20 16.99 2.53
C THR A 242 -22.06 17.72 3.86
N VAL A 243 -22.23 19.04 3.86
CA VAL A 243 -22.26 19.86 5.07
C VAL A 243 -23.44 19.46 5.97
N ALA A 244 -24.56 19.06 5.36
CA ALA A 244 -25.72 18.57 6.09
C ALA A 244 -25.41 17.28 6.89
N ASN A 245 -24.70 16.32 6.29
CA ASN A 245 -24.26 15.13 7.00
C ASN A 245 -23.26 15.49 8.11
N ALA A 246 -22.31 16.40 7.84
CA ALA A 246 -21.37 16.86 8.86
C ALA A 246 -22.08 17.51 10.06
N ALA A 247 -23.16 18.26 9.83
CA ALA A 247 -23.98 18.83 10.89
C ALA A 247 -24.71 17.75 11.71
N LEU A 248 -25.29 16.74 11.06
CA LEU A 248 -25.92 15.59 11.73
C LEU A 248 -24.92 14.81 12.58
N THR A 249 -23.73 14.55 12.03
CA THR A 249 -22.65 13.85 12.72
C THR A 249 -22.19 14.64 13.93
N LEU A 250 -21.85 15.94 13.79
CA LEU A 250 -21.41 16.77 14.91
C LEU A 250 -22.49 16.87 16.01
N GLN A 251 -23.75 17.05 15.62
CA GLN A 251 -24.88 17.09 16.54
C GLN A 251 -25.01 15.81 17.39
N SER A 252 -24.59 14.67 16.85
CA SER A 252 -24.71 13.35 17.48
C SER A 252 -23.51 12.99 18.37
N ILE A 253 -22.40 13.73 18.32
CA ILE A 253 -21.16 13.44 19.07
C ILE A 253 -20.71 14.57 20.00
N ALA A 254 -21.28 15.77 19.86
CA ALA A 254 -20.86 16.94 20.64
C ALA A 254 -21.47 17.00 22.06
N GLY A 255 -20.80 17.75 22.92
CA GLY A 255 -21.30 18.19 24.22
C GLY A 255 -20.57 17.60 25.40
N TYR A 256 -20.91 18.14 26.57
CA TYR A 256 -20.32 17.72 27.84
C TYR A 256 -20.47 16.21 28.07
N ASP A 257 -19.41 15.62 28.62
CA ASP A 257 -19.41 14.27 29.16
C ASP A 257 -18.61 14.27 30.47
N ALA A 258 -19.24 13.81 31.56
CA ALA A 258 -18.67 13.86 32.89
C ALA A 258 -17.46 12.92 33.05
N HIS A 259 -17.45 11.77 32.35
CA HIS A 259 -16.33 10.85 32.39
C HIS A 259 -15.11 11.47 31.69
N ASN A 260 -15.33 12.10 30.54
CA ASN A 260 -14.30 12.87 29.87
C ASN A 260 -13.74 13.99 30.76
N ALA A 261 -14.59 14.78 31.41
CA ALA A 261 -14.15 15.85 32.30
C ALA A 261 -13.26 15.32 33.43
N GLU A 262 -13.61 14.18 34.04
CA GLU A 262 -12.78 13.57 35.07
C GLU A 262 -11.48 12.97 34.50
N TYR A 263 -11.52 12.35 33.32
CA TYR A 263 -10.33 11.76 32.67
C TYR A 263 -9.24 12.80 32.35
N TYR A 264 -9.62 14.01 31.93
CA TYR A 264 -8.68 15.08 31.58
C TYR A 264 -8.26 15.97 32.77
N LYS A 265 -8.88 15.79 33.94
CA LYS A 265 -8.69 16.67 35.09
C LYS A 265 -7.23 16.71 35.55
N GLY A 266 -6.61 17.88 35.44
CA GLY A 266 -5.23 18.12 35.90
C GLY A 266 -4.14 17.40 35.09
N ILE A 267 -4.47 16.89 33.89
CA ILE A 267 -3.55 16.11 33.05
C ILE A 267 -2.30 16.92 32.60
N TRP A 268 -2.40 18.25 32.60
CA TRP A 268 -1.34 19.18 32.17
C TRP A 268 -0.18 19.31 33.17
N GLY A 269 -0.38 18.83 34.40
CA GLY A 269 0.60 18.94 35.49
C GLY A 269 0.41 20.17 36.38
N PRO A 270 1.29 20.36 37.39
CA PRO A 270 1.10 21.37 38.41
C PRO A 270 1.18 22.80 37.83
N GLY A 271 0.28 23.67 38.29
CA GLY A 271 0.29 25.10 37.96
C GLY A 271 -0.37 25.49 36.63
N ILE A 272 -0.96 24.55 35.90
CA ILE A 272 -1.74 24.80 34.69
C ILE A 272 -3.20 24.46 34.95
N LYS A 273 -4.12 25.37 34.64
CA LYS A 273 -5.55 25.08 34.74
C LYS A 273 -6.04 24.48 33.42
N ASP A 274 -7.04 23.60 33.51
CA ASP A 274 -7.63 22.98 32.31
C ASP A 274 -8.18 24.04 31.33
N GLU A 275 -8.80 25.10 31.86
CA GLU A 275 -9.37 26.21 31.10
C GLU A 275 -8.34 27.06 30.33
N ASP A 276 -7.05 26.99 30.70
CA ASP A 276 -5.97 27.68 29.98
C ASP A 276 -5.58 26.94 28.69
N ILE A 277 -5.90 25.64 28.60
CA ILE A 277 -5.49 24.75 27.49
C ILE A 277 -6.68 24.35 26.63
N ILE A 278 -7.76 23.92 27.26
CA ILE A 278 -9.02 23.52 26.64
C ILE A 278 -10.10 24.45 27.20
N PRO A 279 -10.71 25.30 26.36
CA PRO A 279 -11.82 26.14 26.78
C PRO A 279 -12.95 25.32 27.43
N PRO A 280 -13.74 25.90 28.36
CA PRO A 280 -14.89 25.20 28.91
C PRO A 280 -15.97 24.94 27.86
N VAL A 281 -16.45 23.70 27.79
CA VAL A 281 -17.54 23.32 26.88
C VAL A 281 -18.80 24.12 27.22
N PRO A 282 -19.51 24.70 26.23
CA PRO A 282 -20.76 25.41 26.47
C PRO A 282 -21.78 24.54 27.20
N ALA A 283 -22.49 25.11 28.18
CA ALA A 283 -23.51 24.41 28.95
C ALA A 283 -24.65 23.83 28.08
N THR A 284 -24.88 24.43 26.91
CA THR A 284 -25.82 23.91 25.91
C THR A 284 -25.13 23.93 24.56
N VAL A 285 -25.09 22.77 23.91
CA VAL A 285 -24.57 22.63 22.55
C VAL A 285 -25.55 23.31 21.59
N PRO A 286 -25.08 24.19 20.68
CA PRO A 286 -25.94 24.78 19.66
C PRO A 286 -26.60 23.71 18.79
N ASN A 287 -27.82 23.96 18.32
CA ASN A 287 -28.42 23.12 17.29
C ASN A 287 -27.68 23.36 15.96
N TYR A 288 -26.76 22.45 15.60
CA TYR A 288 -25.93 22.57 14.41
C TYR A 288 -26.74 22.39 13.12
N VAL A 289 -27.78 21.55 13.14
CA VAL A 289 -28.67 21.31 12.00
C VAL A 289 -29.45 22.59 11.65
N SER A 290 -29.72 23.46 12.63
CA SER A 290 -30.35 24.76 12.38
C SER A 290 -29.51 25.74 11.55
N ALA A 291 -28.22 25.47 11.33
CA ALA A 291 -27.36 26.29 10.50
C ALA A 291 -27.47 25.96 8.99
N LEU A 292 -28.22 24.92 8.63
CA LEU A 292 -28.49 24.54 7.23
C LEU A 292 -29.54 25.49 6.61
N ASP A 293 -29.22 26.77 6.55
CA ASP A 293 -30.05 27.85 6.00
C ASP A 293 -29.28 28.63 4.93
N LEU A 294 -29.86 28.77 3.74
CA LEU A 294 -29.24 29.54 2.64
C LEU A 294 -29.14 31.04 2.94
N ASN A 295 -29.91 31.55 3.90
CA ASN A 295 -29.84 32.93 4.34
C ASN A 295 -28.85 33.14 5.51
N PHE A 296 -28.18 32.08 5.99
CA PHE A 296 -27.38 32.12 7.21
C PHE A 296 -26.34 33.23 7.24
N VAL A 297 -25.74 33.55 6.08
CA VAL A 297 -24.65 34.54 5.96
C VAL A 297 -25.13 35.95 5.59
N ARG A 298 -26.44 36.16 5.36
CA ARG A 298 -26.95 37.46 4.91
C ARG A 298 -26.65 38.56 5.94
N GLY A 299 -25.92 39.59 5.51
CA GLY A 299 -25.48 40.70 6.34
C GLY A 299 -24.36 40.36 7.33
N LYS A 300 -23.85 39.12 7.33
CA LYS A 300 -22.77 38.71 8.23
C LYS A 300 -21.40 39.01 7.61
N ARG A 301 -20.43 39.36 8.47
CA ARG A 301 -19.06 39.65 8.06
C ARG A 301 -18.21 38.39 8.04
N ILE A 302 -17.55 38.13 6.91
CA ILE A 302 -16.62 37.01 6.73
C ILE A 302 -15.31 37.58 6.24
N GLY A 303 -14.23 37.28 6.96
CA GLY A 303 -12.89 37.65 6.53
C GLY A 303 -12.43 36.75 5.40
N TYR A 304 -11.64 37.23 4.44
CA TYR A 304 -10.98 36.37 3.47
C TYR A 304 -9.50 36.72 3.31
N ASN A 305 -8.69 35.74 2.92
CA ASN A 305 -7.28 35.96 2.58
C ASN A 305 -6.83 35.09 1.40
N GLY A 306 -5.85 35.58 0.64
CA GLY A 306 -5.35 34.96 -0.59
C GLY A 306 -5.80 35.67 -1.86
N ALA A 307 -5.20 35.29 -2.99
CA ALA A 307 -5.50 35.91 -4.28
C ALA A 307 -6.84 35.44 -4.86
N LEU A 308 -7.70 36.38 -5.22
CA LEU A 308 -9.00 36.14 -5.84
C LEU A 308 -8.87 35.98 -7.37
N THR A 309 -8.21 34.91 -7.80
CA THR A 309 -8.09 34.57 -9.23
C THR A 309 -9.30 33.78 -9.70
N GLU A 310 -9.91 34.18 -10.82
CA GLU A 310 -11.04 33.48 -11.42
C GLU A 310 -10.76 31.98 -11.64
N GLY A 311 -11.76 31.15 -11.39
CA GLY A 311 -11.65 29.69 -11.49
C GLY A 311 -10.94 29.01 -10.32
N THR A 312 -10.34 29.75 -9.38
CA THR A 312 -9.76 29.14 -8.18
C THR A 312 -10.81 28.78 -7.13
N PRO A 313 -10.56 27.75 -6.30
CA PRO A 313 -11.45 27.39 -5.18
C PRO A 313 -11.80 28.56 -4.25
N LEU A 314 -10.82 29.41 -3.94
CA LEU A 314 -11.04 30.58 -3.09
C LEU A 314 -12.03 31.56 -3.71
N LYS A 315 -11.85 31.89 -5.00
CA LYS A 315 -12.72 32.84 -5.72
C LYS A 315 -14.15 32.32 -5.86
N GLN A 316 -14.32 31.03 -6.19
CA GLN A 316 -15.66 30.42 -6.28
C GLN A 316 -16.41 30.47 -4.94
N ALA A 317 -15.73 30.19 -3.84
CA ALA A 317 -16.33 30.28 -2.50
C ALA A 317 -16.65 31.72 -2.11
N TYR A 318 -15.76 32.67 -2.43
CA TYR A 318 -16.00 34.10 -2.27
C TYR A 318 -17.28 34.53 -2.99
N ASP A 319 -17.43 34.18 -4.27
CA ASP A 319 -18.58 34.59 -5.09
C ASP A 319 -19.88 34.00 -4.54
N ALA A 320 -19.88 32.73 -4.10
CA ALA A 320 -21.06 32.10 -3.50
C ALA A 320 -21.52 32.83 -2.23
N LEU A 321 -20.58 33.22 -1.36
CA LEU A 321 -20.89 33.98 -0.13
C LEU A 321 -21.37 35.40 -0.42
N ALA A 322 -20.72 36.10 -1.35
CA ALA A 322 -21.12 37.44 -1.77
C ALA A 322 -22.54 37.43 -2.36
N ALA A 323 -22.85 36.45 -3.22
CA ALA A 323 -24.18 36.27 -3.80
C ALA A 323 -25.26 35.98 -2.75
N ALA A 324 -24.91 35.30 -1.66
CA ALA A 324 -25.81 35.07 -0.52
C ALA A 324 -25.98 36.30 0.41
N GLY A 325 -25.27 37.40 0.12
CA GLY A 325 -25.35 38.65 0.87
C GLY A 325 -24.41 38.73 2.07
N ALA A 326 -23.33 37.94 2.10
CA ALA A 326 -22.26 38.12 3.08
C ALA A 326 -21.43 39.38 2.79
N ILE A 327 -20.96 40.03 3.84
CA ILE A 327 -20.01 41.16 3.74
C ILE A 327 -18.60 40.57 3.82
N LEU A 328 -17.91 40.54 2.68
CA LEU A 328 -16.57 39.96 2.57
C LEU A 328 -15.50 41.03 2.76
N VAL A 329 -14.59 40.80 3.72
CA VAL A 329 -13.55 41.76 4.10
C VAL A 329 -12.19 41.11 4.01
N GLU A 330 -11.24 41.74 3.32
CA GLU A 330 -9.87 41.21 3.22
C GLU A 330 -9.17 41.25 4.58
N ARG A 331 -8.47 40.17 4.92
CA ARG A 331 -7.73 40.01 6.18
C ARG A 331 -6.28 39.57 5.90
N PRO A 332 -5.30 40.07 6.66
CA PRO A 332 -3.94 39.57 6.56
C PRO A 332 -3.84 38.15 7.14
N VAL A 333 -2.95 37.32 6.59
CA VAL A 333 -2.53 36.08 7.27
C VAL A 333 -1.57 36.44 8.39
N ILE A 334 -1.95 36.16 9.64
CA ILE A 334 -1.11 36.43 10.81
C ILE A 334 -0.45 35.13 11.26
N SER A 335 0.89 35.11 11.26
CA SER A 335 1.71 33.96 11.68
C SER A 335 2.61 34.36 12.85
N PRO A 336 2.18 34.14 14.11
CA PRO A 336 2.99 34.43 15.29
C PRO A 336 4.31 33.66 15.28
N SER A 337 5.41 34.33 15.64
CA SER A 337 6.73 33.71 15.76
C SER A 337 6.97 33.13 17.16
N GLY A 338 7.93 32.20 17.29
CA GLY A 338 8.35 31.67 18.60
C GLY A 338 7.46 30.55 19.17
N ILE A 339 6.57 29.94 18.38
CA ILE A 339 5.74 28.83 18.83
C ILE A 339 6.62 27.60 19.13
N PRO A 340 6.63 27.09 20.38
CA PRO A 340 7.50 25.98 20.76
C PRO A 340 7.17 24.67 20.04
N GLY A 341 8.17 23.80 19.88
CA GLY A 341 8.03 22.52 19.16
C GLY A 341 7.85 21.28 20.04
N GLY A 342 8.22 21.32 21.32
CA GLY A 342 8.39 20.13 22.17
C GLY A 342 7.10 19.48 22.70
N VAL A 343 5.95 20.14 22.58
CA VAL A 343 4.68 19.71 23.20
C VAL A 343 4.23 18.33 22.71
N LEU A 344 4.21 18.11 21.39
CA LEU A 344 3.59 16.92 20.80
C LEU A 344 4.23 15.60 21.26
N ALA A 345 5.57 15.53 21.29
CA ALA A 345 6.28 14.31 21.66
C ALA A 345 6.14 13.98 23.15
N TYR A 346 6.14 15.01 23.99
CA TYR A 346 5.89 14.85 25.42
C TYR A 346 4.47 14.33 25.68
N GLU A 347 3.47 14.93 25.05
CA GLU A 347 2.07 14.50 25.20
C GLU A 347 1.85 13.09 24.63
N ALA A 348 2.47 12.73 23.51
CA ALA A 348 2.38 11.38 22.96
C ALA A 348 2.78 10.32 23.98
N LYS A 349 3.92 10.49 24.65
CA LYS A 349 4.34 9.55 25.71
C LYS A 349 3.33 9.52 26.87
N ARG A 350 2.93 10.68 27.38
CA ARG A 350 2.01 10.78 28.54
C ARG A 350 0.64 10.18 28.23
N ASP A 351 0.04 10.60 27.12
CA ASP A 351 -1.36 10.35 26.81
C ASP A 351 -1.59 8.92 26.34
N ILE A 352 -0.71 8.39 25.48
CA ILE A 352 -0.76 6.97 25.10
C ILE A 352 -0.52 6.11 26.34
N GLY A 353 0.48 6.44 27.17
CA GLY A 353 0.74 5.74 28.42
C GLY A 353 -0.45 5.78 29.40
N SER A 354 -1.24 6.86 29.38
CA SER A 354 -2.49 6.95 30.14
C SER A 354 -3.56 6.04 29.53
N TYR A 355 -3.78 6.09 28.21
CA TYR A 355 -4.76 5.27 27.50
C TYR A 355 -4.57 3.76 27.77
N TYR A 356 -3.33 3.28 27.72
CA TYR A 356 -3.00 1.87 28.03
C TYR A 356 -3.50 1.40 29.40
N LYS A 357 -3.48 2.27 30.42
CA LYS A 357 -3.97 1.94 31.77
C LYS A 357 -5.49 1.72 31.81
N HIS A 358 -6.23 2.24 30.83
CA HIS A 358 -7.68 2.21 30.78
C HIS A 358 -8.24 1.09 29.89
N LEU A 359 -7.40 0.40 29.11
CA LEU A 359 -7.82 -0.73 28.27
C LEU A 359 -8.40 -1.91 29.07
N GLY A 360 -8.18 -1.93 30.38
CA GLY A 360 -8.76 -2.90 31.31
C GLY A 360 -7.88 -4.13 31.54
N PRO A 361 -8.32 -5.06 32.40
CA PRO A 361 -7.51 -6.20 32.83
C PRO A 361 -7.22 -7.21 31.71
N GLU A 362 -8.12 -7.32 30.73
CA GLU A 362 -8.04 -8.27 29.60
C GLU A 362 -7.30 -7.68 28.38
N ALA A 363 -6.77 -6.46 28.47
CA ALA A 363 -6.01 -5.87 27.38
C ALA A 363 -4.77 -6.72 27.06
N PRO A 364 -4.50 -7.03 25.77
CA PRO A 364 -3.36 -7.88 25.38
C PRO A 364 -2.02 -7.23 25.73
N ILE A 365 -2.01 -5.90 25.79
CA ILE A 365 -0.85 -5.05 26.08
C ILE A 365 -1.30 -3.96 27.05
N LYS A 366 -0.49 -3.71 28.09
CA LYS A 366 -0.83 -2.77 29.19
C LYS A 366 0.14 -1.61 29.33
N THR A 367 1.25 -1.64 28.61
CA THR A 367 2.21 -0.53 28.57
C THR A 367 2.84 -0.44 27.19
N VAL A 368 3.45 0.71 26.89
CA VAL A 368 4.14 0.88 25.61
C VAL A 368 5.41 0.05 25.53
N GLU A 369 6.08 -0.21 26.66
CA GLU A 369 7.24 -1.10 26.68
C GLU A 369 6.85 -2.53 26.27
N GLN A 370 5.67 -3.00 26.68
CA GLN A 370 5.13 -4.30 26.24
C GLN A 370 4.77 -4.27 24.75
N GLU A 371 4.18 -3.18 24.26
CA GLU A 371 3.87 -2.98 22.85
C GLU A 371 5.14 -3.02 21.98
N MET A 372 6.16 -2.26 22.35
CA MET A 372 7.43 -2.20 21.63
C MET A 372 8.13 -3.57 21.64
N ALA A 373 8.02 -4.32 22.73
CA ALA A 373 8.55 -5.68 22.84
C ALA A 373 7.80 -6.66 21.92
N ASP A 374 6.46 -6.63 21.89
CA ASP A 374 5.64 -7.48 20.99
C ASP A 374 5.91 -7.13 19.52
N ASN A 375 5.97 -5.84 19.17
CA ASN A 375 6.33 -5.40 17.83
C ASN A 375 7.73 -5.87 17.41
N THR A 376 8.71 -5.84 18.33
CA THR A 376 10.08 -6.29 18.04
C THR A 376 10.12 -7.81 17.85
N LEU A 377 9.40 -8.55 18.69
CA LEU A 377 9.28 -10.01 18.57
C LEU A 377 8.60 -10.41 17.24
N ASN A 378 7.64 -9.60 16.79
CA ASN A 378 6.87 -9.82 15.58
C ASN A 378 7.24 -8.83 14.45
N ALA A 379 8.50 -8.41 14.36
CA ALA A 379 8.95 -7.33 13.47
C ALA A 379 8.57 -7.52 11.98
N HIS A 380 8.45 -8.77 11.55
CA HIS A 380 7.95 -9.11 10.22
C HIS A 380 6.54 -8.55 9.99
N GLU A 381 5.59 -8.79 10.89
CA GLU A 381 4.22 -8.31 10.77
C GLU A 381 4.04 -6.89 11.28
N ALA A 382 4.79 -6.49 12.30
CA ALA A 382 4.54 -5.27 13.07
C ALA A 382 5.41 -4.07 12.68
N LEU A 383 6.50 -4.25 11.92
CA LEU A 383 7.51 -3.21 11.70
C LEU A 383 7.93 -3.06 10.24
N LYS A 384 6.99 -3.16 9.27
CA LYS A 384 7.32 -2.98 7.84
C LYS A 384 8.08 -1.68 7.57
N PHE A 385 7.63 -0.56 8.15
CA PHE A 385 8.23 0.77 8.00
C PHE A 385 8.90 1.28 9.30
N GLY A 386 9.21 0.35 10.22
CA GLY A 386 9.76 0.65 11.54
C GLY A 386 8.80 1.43 12.46
N ASN A 387 9.30 1.83 13.64
CA ASN A 387 8.56 2.53 14.68
C ASN A 387 9.38 3.67 15.34
N ALA A 388 10.33 4.26 14.60
CA ALA A 388 11.32 5.17 15.17
C ALA A 388 10.71 6.43 15.81
N THR A 389 9.64 6.99 15.23
CA THR A 389 8.93 8.15 15.77
C THR A 389 8.28 7.81 17.11
N HIS A 390 7.62 6.64 17.19
CA HIS A 390 7.06 6.09 18.41
C HIS A 390 8.16 5.93 19.47
N ALA A 391 9.19 5.14 19.15
CA ALA A 391 10.26 4.80 20.07
C ALA A 391 10.97 6.05 20.64
N SER A 392 11.16 7.09 19.81
CA SER A 392 11.81 8.34 20.22
C SER A 392 10.97 9.13 21.22
N ALA A 393 9.64 9.20 21.03
CA ALA A 393 8.75 9.86 21.99
C ALA A 393 8.75 9.13 23.35
N PHE A 394 8.77 7.80 23.34
CA PHE A 394 8.77 7.00 24.57
C PHE A 394 10.09 7.02 25.35
N ALA A 395 11.17 7.58 24.78
CA ALA A 395 12.41 7.83 25.50
C ALA A 395 12.39 9.08 26.40
N ILE A 396 11.40 9.96 26.27
CA ILE A 396 11.31 11.22 27.03
C ILE A 396 11.08 10.95 28.53
N ASP A 397 11.86 11.56 29.43
CA ASP A 397 11.59 11.49 30.87
C ASP A 397 10.43 12.41 31.25
N ILE A 398 9.29 11.83 31.62
CA ILE A 398 8.06 12.55 32.02
C ILE A 398 7.86 12.57 33.54
N SER A 399 8.91 12.30 34.33
CA SER A 399 8.83 12.48 35.79
C SER A 399 8.51 13.95 36.13
N PRO A 400 7.71 14.22 37.18
CA PRO A 400 7.10 15.55 37.39
C PRO A 400 8.07 16.75 37.33
N ASP A 401 9.30 16.56 37.81
CA ASP A 401 10.33 17.59 37.92
C ASP A 401 11.49 17.41 36.91
N SER A 402 11.33 16.53 35.92
CA SER A 402 12.33 16.39 34.86
C SER A 402 12.46 17.71 34.07
N PRO A 403 13.63 17.98 33.46
CA PRO A 403 13.80 19.13 32.56
C PRO A 403 12.76 19.15 31.43
N ALA A 404 12.39 17.98 30.91
CA ALA A 404 11.39 17.87 29.85
C ALA A 404 9.98 18.24 30.35
N SER A 405 9.60 17.83 31.56
CA SER A 405 8.31 18.17 32.18
C SER A 405 8.19 19.66 32.48
N VAL A 406 9.28 20.30 32.94
CA VAL A 406 9.35 21.76 33.15
C VAL A 406 9.22 22.49 31.82
N GLN A 407 9.98 22.07 30.81
CA GLN A 407 9.94 22.67 29.48
C GLN A 407 8.55 22.52 28.84
N TYR A 408 7.94 21.35 28.94
CA TYR A 408 6.60 21.06 28.42
C TYR A 408 5.56 22.03 28.97
N ARG A 409 5.53 22.26 30.30
CA ARG A 409 4.56 23.16 30.93
C ARG A 409 4.68 24.60 30.42
N SER A 410 5.91 25.08 30.24
CA SER A 410 6.17 26.39 29.64
C SER A 410 5.74 26.43 28.16
N ASP A 411 6.17 25.43 27.40
CA ASP A 411 5.94 25.35 25.95
C ASP A 411 4.46 25.27 25.60
N LEU A 412 3.68 24.53 26.39
CA LEU A 412 2.25 24.36 26.18
C LEU A 412 1.50 25.69 26.31
N LEU A 413 1.72 26.43 27.40
CA LEU A 413 1.06 27.72 27.65
C LEU A 413 1.44 28.75 26.58
N VAL A 414 2.73 28.92 26.32
CA VAL A 414 3.24 29.85 25.30
C VAL A 414 2.72 29.45 23.91
N GLY A 415 2.76 28.17 23.60
CA GLY A 415 2.27 27.63 22.33
C GLY A 415 0.79 27.88 22.11
N LYS A 416 -0.05 27.68 23.14
CA LYS A 416 -1.49 27.99 23.09
C LYS A 416 -1.74 29.48 22.90
N GLN A 417 -1.16 30.32 23.76
CA GLN A 417 -1.33 31.77 23.70
C GLN A 417 -0.95 32.34 22.33
N LEU A 418 0.22 31.96 21.80
CA LEU A 418 0.67 32.43 20.49
C LEU A 418 -0.25 31.92 19.38
N SER A 419 -0.65 30.65 19.40
CA SER A 419 -1.53 30.08 18.38
C SER A 419 -2.92 30.74 18.38
N HIS A 420 -3.49 31.02 19.56
CA HIS A 420 -4.75 31.78 19.69
C HIS A 420 -4.60 33.18 19.12
N SER A 421 -3.54 33.90 19.48
CA SER A 421 -3.32 35.28 19.03
C SER A 421 -3.28 35.44 17.50
N GLY A 422 -2.79 34.42 16.78
CA GLY A 422 -2.76 34.44 15.32
C GLY A 422 -4.16 34.49 14.72
N ILE A 423 -5.05 33.61 15.17
CA ILE A 423 -6.42 33.49 14.65
C ILE A 423 -7.31 34.59 15.21
N ASP A 424 -7.19 34.89 16.51
CA ASP A 424 -8.00 35.91 17.18
C ASP A 424 -7.78 37.29 16.53
N ARG A 425 -6.53 37.66 16.21
CA ARG A 425 -6.25 38.93 15.53
C ARG A 425 -6.74 38.97 14.08
N MET A 426 -6.82 37.82 13.40
CA MET A 426 -7.45 37.76 12.08
C MET A 426 -8.96 37.99 12.18
N MET A 427 -9.57 37.55 13.28
CA MET A 427 -10.99 37.70 13.60
C MET A 427 -11.33 39.05 14.28
N GLN A 428 -10.35 39.76 14.83
CA GLN A 428 -10.49 41.04 15.52
C GLN A 428 -10.05 42.25 14.66
N ASN A 429 -10.66 43.42 14.89
CA ASN A 429 -10.48 44.64 14.08
C ASN A 429 -9.14 45.39 14.33
N ASP A 430 -8.02 44.88 13.83
CA ASP A 430 -6.67 45.50 13.98
C ASP A 430 -6.45 46.80 13.15
N THR A 431 -7.48 47.38 12.49
CA THR A 431 -7.36 48.67 11.77
C THR A 431 -8.31 49.75 12.32
N PRO A 432 -7.85 51.01 12.53
CA PRO A 432 -8.67 52.09 13.11
C PRO A 432 -9.88 52.58 12.29
N ALA A 433 -10.13 52.02 11.10
CA ALA A 433 -11.13 52.51 10.15
C ALA A 433 -12.38 51.60 10.01
N ASP A 434 -12.43 50.47 10.72
CA ASP A 434 -13.54 49.50 10.62
C ASP A 434 -14.53 49.66 11.80
N PRO A 435 -15.85 49.71 11.57
CA PRO A 435 -16.84 49.72 12.65
C PRO A 435 -16.79 48.44 13.49
N SER A 436 -17.19 48.52 14.76
CA SER A 436 -17.21 47.41 15.71
C SER A 436 -18.23 46.34 15.30
N ASP A 437 -17.80 45.18 14.78
CA ASP A 437 -18.64 44.00 14.52
C ASP A 437 -17.80 42.71 14.49
N ASP A 438 -18.37 41.60 15.00
CA ASP A 438 -17.76 40.28 15.13
C ASP A 438 -17.75 39.51 13.79
N PHE A 439 -16.55 39.19 13.27
CA PHE A 439 -16.42 38.23 12.17
C PHE A 439 -16.90 36.84 12.60
N ILE A 440 -17.65 36.17 11.74
CA ILE A 440 -18.14 34.81 12.04
C ILE A 440 -17.22 33.70 11.50
N ALA A 441 -16.37 34.02 10.52
CA ALA A 441 -15.40 33.08 9.94
C ALA A 441 -14.31 33.82 9.14
N ILE A 442 -13.19 33.11 8.90
CA ILE A 442 -12.18 33.41 7.88
C ILE A 442 -12.27 32.37 6.76
N LEU A 443 -12.46 32.81 5.52
CA LEU A 443 -12.30 32.04 4.30
C LEU A 443 -10.83 32.13 3.81
N GLY A 444 -10.15 30.99 3.68
CA GLY A 444 -8.75 30.94 3.25
C GLY A 444 -7.90 30.18 4.25
N SER A 445 -6.74 30.74 4.60
CA SER A 445 -5.75 30.09 5.46
C SER A 445 -5.61 30.83 6.80
N VAL A 446 -5.31 30.10 7.87
CA VAL A 446 -4.88 30.66 9.16
C VAL A 446 -3.61 29.95 9.64
N SER A 447 -2.85 30.58 10.54
CA SER A 447 -1.69 29.92 11.15
C SER A 447 -2.13 28.93 12.22
N ASN A 448 -1.62 27.70 12.15
CA ASN A 448 -1.63 26.69 13.22
C ASN A 448 -2.98 26.43 13.94
N GLY A 449 -4.09 26.34 13.19
CA GLY A 449 -5.44 26.05 13.72
C GLY A 449 -5.53 24.82 14.65
N ALA A 450 -4.76 23.78 14.34
CA ALA A 450 -4.72 22.58 15.17
C ALA A 450 -4.16 22.83 16.57
N ARG A 451 -3.05 23.57 16.69
CA ARG A 451 -2.42 23.91 17.98
C ARG A 451 -3.29 24.86 18.81
N ALA A 452 -3.95 25.81 18.16
CA ALA A 452 -4.96 26.65 18.81
C ALA A 452 -6.10 25.80 19.40
N GLY A 453 -6.42 24.66 18.80
CA GLY A 453 -7.57 23.84 19.17
C GLY A 453 -8.90 24.45 18.71
N TYR A 454 -8.85 25.33 17.72
CA TYR A 454 -10.01 26.01 17.14
C TYR A 454 -10.62 25.21 15.98
N PRO A 455 -11.89 25.45 15.66
CA PRO A 455 -12.57 24.69 14.65
C PRO A 455 -12.14 25.10 13.23
N GLN A 456 -12.06 24.11 12.36
CA GLN A 456 -11.78 24.27 10.93
C GLN A 456 -12.72 23.37 10.12
N MET A 457 -13.19 23.87 8.99
CA MET A 457 -13.89 23.05 8.00
C MET A 457 -13.24 23.20 6.63
N THR A 458 -13.08 22.09 5.91
CA THR A 458 -12.74 22.10 4.48
C THR A 458 -13.95 21.71 3.64
N ILE A 459 -14.09 22.31 2.46
CA ILE A 459 -15.25 22.14 1.58
C ILE A 459 -14.75 21.80 0.17
N PRO A 460 -15.33 20.79 -0.50
CA PRO A 460 -14.98 20.42 -1.87
C PRO A 460 -15.34 21.51 -2.87
N MET A 461 -14.40 21.83 -3.76
CA MET A 461 -14.50 22.85 -4.80
C MET A 461 -14.24 22.26 -6.20
N GLY A 462 -14.63 20.99 -6.40
CA GLY A 462 -14.50 20.30 -7.68
C GLY A 462 -13.17 19.58 -7.86
N TYR A 463 -12.73 19.46 -9.11
CA TYR A 463 -11.61 18.62 -9.52
C TYR A 463 -10.79 19.35 -10.58
N ASN A 464 -9.47 19.16 -10.59
CA ASN A 464 -8.63 19.73 -11.65
C ASN A 464 -8.87 19.04 -13.00
N ASP A 465 -8.63 19.76 -14.10
CA ASP A 465 -8.94 19.25 -15.44
C ASP A 465 -7.96 18.18 -15.94
N THR A 466 -6.73 18.17 -15.40
CA THR A 466 -5.64 17.34 -15.91
C THR A 466 -5.62 15.92 -15.35
N GLN A 467 -5.95 15.76 -14.08
CA GLN A 467 -5.80 14.48 -13.34
C GLN A 467 -7.07 14.14 -12.55
N ARG A 468 -8.06 15.05 -12.53
CA ARG A 468 -9.27 14.98 -11.71
C ARG A 468 -8.98 14.84 -10.22
N ARG A 469 -7.89 15.45 -9.75
CA ARG A 469 -7.59 15.53 -8.32
C ARG A 469 -8.48 16.56 -7.66
N THR A 470 -8.84 16.32 -6.40
CA THR A 470 -9.76 17.12 -5.63
C THR A 470 -9.23 18.52 -5.36
N LEU A 471 -10.09 19.52 -5.50
CA LEU A 471 -9.83 20.91 -5.13
C LEU A 471 -10.72 21.26 -3.95
N ASN A 472 -10.24 22.09 -3.02
CA ASN A 472 -10.96 22.42 -1.80
C ASN A 472 -10.67 23.84 -1.34
N VAL A 473 -11.53 24.36 -0.48
CA VAL A 473 -11.30 25.59 0.30
C VAL A 473 -11.42 25.29 1.79
N SER A 474 -10.83 26.13 2.65
CA SER A 474 -10.96 26.03 4.11
C SER A 474 -11.64 27.26 4.68
N ILE A 475 -12.42 27.04 5.75
CA ILE A 475 -13.01 28.07 6.59
C ILE A 475 -12.63 27.81 8.05
N HIS A 476 -12.37 28.88 8.79
CA HIS A 476 -11.86 28.87 10.16
C HIS A 476 -12.66 29.81 11.04
N ALA A 477 -12.78 29.50 12.34
CA ALA A 477 -13.43 30.36 13.32
C ALA A 477 -12.79 30.20 14.71
N ASN A 478 -13.18 31.01 15.68
CA ASN A 478 -12.76 30.87 17.08
C ASN A 478 -13.42 29.66 17.75
N ALA A 479 -12.97 29.33 18.96
CA ALA A 479 -13.54 28.27 19.79
C ALA A 479 -15.09 28.35 19.87
N TYR A 480 -15.73 27.19 19.73
CA TYR A 480 -17.17 26.94 19.80
C TYR A 480 -18.04 27.65 18.74
N LYS A 481 -17.43 28.04 17.61
CA LYS A 481 -18.12 28.64 16.45
C LYS A 481 -18.41 27.63 15.33
N GLU A 482 -18.51 26.33 15.63
CA GLU A 482 -18.80 25.29 14.62
C GLU A 482 -20.14 25.52 13.92
N ARG A 483 -21.13 26.11 14.62
CA ARG A 483 -22.42 26.48 14.00
C ARG A 483 -22.23 27.51 12.90
N ASP A 484 -21.33 28.46 13.07
CA ASP A 484 -21.03 29.46 12.05
C ASP A 484 -20.28 28.83 10.87
N LEU A 485 -19.33 27.93 11.14
CA LEU A 485 -18.66 27.17 10.07
C LEU A 485 -19.63 26.33 9.25
N ILE A 486 -20.57 25.63 9.90
CA ILE A 486 -21.59 24.84 9.21
C ILE A 486 -22.46 25.74 8.34
N GLY A 487 -22.90 26.89 8.85
CA GLY A 487 -23.74 27.81 8.07
C GLY A 487 -23.01 28.44 6.88
N VAL A 488 -21.77 28.90 7.08
CA VAL A 488 -20.92 29.42 5.99
C VAL A 488 -20.64 28.32 4.97
N GLY A 489 -20.28 27.13 5.44
CA GLY A 489 -19.96 26.01 4.57
C GLY A 489 -21.16 25.51 3.78
N TYR A 490 -22.35 25.49 4.39
CA TYR A 490 -23.59 25.09 3.72
C TYR A 490 -23.94 26.06 2.58
N VAL A 491 -23.76 27.36 2.79
CA VAL A 491 -23.97 28.36 1.72
C VAL A 491 -22.98 28.17 0.57
N ILE A 492 -21.69 27.93 0.86
CA ILE A 492 -20.68 27.64 -0.18
C ILE A 492 -21.05 26.36 -0.94
N GLU A 493 -21.33 25.27 -0.24
CA GLU A 493 -21.69 23.98 -0.83
C GLU A 493 -22.92 24.11 -1.73
N GLN A 494 -23.99 24.72 -1.23
CA GLN A 494 -25.24 24.81 -1.98
C GLN A 494 -25.19 25.84 -3.11
N GLY A 495 -24.36 26.87 -2.99
CA GLY A 495 -24.11 27.84 -4.05
C GLY A 495 -23.26 27.29 -5.21
N THR A 496 -22.49 26.22 -4.97
CA THR A 496 -21.51 25.71 -5.94
C THR A 496 -21.81 24.28 -6.44
N LYS A 497 -22.20 23.36 -5.55
CA LYS A 497 -22.56 21.97 -5.83
C LYS A 497 -21.53 21.20 -6.67
N LEU A 498 -20.25 21.38 -6.36
CA LEU A 498 -19.14 20.90 -7.20
C LEU A 498 -18.69 19.46 -6.91
N ARG A 499 -19.04 18.87 -5.76
CA ARG A 499 -18.69 17.48 -5.45
C ARG A 499 -19.42 16.53 -6.41
N LYS A 500 -18.70 15.50 -6.89
CA LYS A 500 -19.25 14.42 -7.72
C LYS A 500 -19.06 13.05 -7.05
N PRO A 501 -19.90 12.05 -7.37
CA PRO A 501 -19.65 10.67 -7.01
C PRO A 501 -18.33 10.13 -7.59
N VAL A 502 -17.64 9.26 -6.84
CA VAL A 502 -16.36 8.66 -7.27
C VAL A 502 -16.47 7.84 -8.55
N SER A 503 -17.60 7.16 -8.75
CA SER A 503 -17.88 6.39 -9.98
C SER A 503 -17.95 7.26 -11.25
N GLN A 504 -18.26 8.56 -11.10
CA GLN A 504 -18.32 9.51 -12.20
C GLN A 504 -16.99 10.24 -12.45
N ILE A 505 -16.12 10.27 -11.45
CA ILE A 505 -14.81 10.92 -11.56
C ILE A 505 -13.81 9.97 -12.22
N ASN A 506 -13.82 8.71 -11.78
CA ASN A 506 -12.87 7.69 -12.18
C ASN A 506 -13.57 6.35 -12.45
N PRO A 507 -14.27 6.22 -13.59
CA PRO A 507 -15.07 5.04 -13.89
C PRO A 507 -14.23 3.76 -14.03
N SER A 508 -12.94 3.84 -14.37
CA SER A 508 -12.08 2.66 -14.50
C SER A 508 -11.89 1.91 -13.17
N MET A 509 -12.04 2.59 -12.03
CA MET A 509 -12.02 1.96 -10.70
C MET A 509 -13.35 1.29 -10.31
N TYR A 510 -14.49 1.80 -10.81
CA TYR A 510 -15.80 1.49 -10.24
C TYR A 510 -16.76 0.78 -11.19
N ARG A 511 -16.69 0.98 -12.51
CA ARG A 511 -17.74 0.51 -13.44
C ARG A 511 -17.96 -1.01 -13.40
N CYS A 512 -16.95 -1.76 -12.97
CA CYS A 512 -16.96 -3.21 -12.87
C CYS A 512 -17.30 -3.74 -11.48
N ALA A 513 -17.52 -2.85 -10.50
CA ALA A 513 -17.90 -3.26 -9.16
C ALA A 513 -19.34 -3.76 -9.11
N ASP A 514 -19.58 -4.78 -8.28
CA ASP A 514 -20.90 -5.39 -8.11
C ASP A 514 -21.76 -4.61 -7.09
N THR A 515 -21.93 -3.29 -7.31
CA THR A 515 -22.81 -2.45 -6.47
C THR A 515 -24.26 -2.55 -6.92
N THR A 516 -25.17 -2.19 -6.02
CA THR A 516 -26.60 -2.04 -6.33
C THR A 516 -27.06 -0.65 -5.86
N PRO A 517 -27.61 0.21 -6.76
CA PRO A 517 -27.68 0.01 -8.21
C PRO A 517 -26.29 -0.09 -8.86
N LYS A 518 -26.24 -0.54 -10.12
CA LYS A 518 -24.99 -0.64 -10.87
C LYS A 518 -24.36 0.76 -11.01
N PRO A 519 -23.01 0.84 -10.95
CA PRO A 519 -22.32 2.11 -11.01
C PRO A 519 -22.46 2.75 -12.40
N ALA A 520 -22.14 4.04 -12.49
CA ALA A 520 -22.06 4.71 -13.78
C ALA A 520 -21.13 3.94 -14.74
N PHE A 521 -21.49 3.92 -16.03
CA PHE A 521 -20.73 3.26 -17.12
C PHE A 521 -20.64 1.73 -17.07
N ALA A 522 -21.41 1.05 -16.19
CA ALA A 522 -21.39 -0.41 -16.09
C ALA A 522 -21.80 -1.14 -17.38
N GLU A 523 -22.60 -0.51 -18.25
CA GLU A 523 -23.08 -1.10 -19.52
C GLU A 523 -21.98 -1.31 -20.57
N ARG A 524 -20.81 -0.69 -20.41
CA ARG A 524 -19.69 -0.81 -21.37
C ARG A 524 -19.11 -2.22 -21.44
N GLY A 525 -19.18 -2.99 -20.34
CA GLY A 525 -18.64 -4.35 -20.25
C GLY A 525 -17.10 -4.43 -20.20
N ALA A 526 -16.53 -5.56 -20.64
CA ALA A 526 -15.09 -5.80 -20.76
C ALA A 526 -14.27 -5.58 -19.47
N CYS A 527 -14.85 -5.98 -18.33
CA CYS A 527 -14.28 -5.82 -17.01
C CYS A 527 -13.10 -6.75 -16.71
N ASN A 528 -12.25 -6.31 -15.78
CA ASN A 528 -11.31 -7.20 -15.09
C ASN A 528 -12.10 -8.38 -14.49
N PRO A 529 -11.50 -9.58 -14.39
CA PRO A 529 -12.20 -10.75 -13.87
C PRO A 529 -12.66 -10.49 -12.43
N SER A 530 -13.95 -10.71 -12.15
CA SER A 530 -14.45 -10.65 -10.77
C SER A 530 -14.04 -11.90 -9.99
N TYR A 531 -14.11 -11.83 -8.65
CA TYR A 531 -13.89 -12.99 -7.79
C TYR A 531 -14.79 -14.16 -8.21
N LYS A 532 -16.07 -13.88 -8.46
CA LYS A 532 -17.06 -14.90 -8.85
C LYS A 532 -16.72 -15.54 -10.19
N ASP A 533 -16.33 -14.75 -11.19
CA ASP A 533 -16.03 -15.26 -12.53
C ASP A 533 -14.76 -16.12 -12.55
N ALA A 534 -13.70 -15.66 -11.88
CA ALA A 534 -12.45 -16.41 -11.79
C ALA A 534 -12.64 -17.73 -11.01
N LEU A 535 -13.42 -17.71 -9.92
CA LEU A 535 -13.72 -18.91 -9.15
C LEU A 535 -14.63 -19.87 -9.93
N ALA A 536 -15.60 -19.37 -10.70
CA ALA A 536 -16.42 -20.20 -11.57
C ALA A 536 -15.58 -20.96 -12.60
N LEU A 537 -14.59 -20.31 -13.22
CA LEU A 537 -13.63 -20.98 -14.12
C LEU A 537 -12.78 -22.03 -13.38
N ALA A 538 -12.46 -21.83 -12.11
CA ALA A 538 -11.76 -22.81 -11.28
C ALA A 538 -12.64 -24.02 -10.89
N GLY A 539 -13.94 -24.00 -11.18
CA GLY A 539 -14.90 -25.06 -10.83
C GLY A 539 -15.83 -24.72 -9.67
N GLY A 540 -15.88 -23.46 -9.21
CA GLY A 540 -16.80 -22.96 -8.20
C GLY A 540 -16.34 -23.14 -6.74
N THR A 541 -15.20 -23.80 -6.52
CA THR A 541 -14.59 -23.99 -5.20
C THR A 541 -13.12 -23.61 -5.22
N GLU A 542 -12.62 -23.07 -4.12
CA GLU A 542 -11.22 -22.68 -4.01
C GLU A 542 -10.31 -23.91 -4.11
N THR A 543 -9.37 -23.88 -5.05
CA THR A 543 -8.34 -24.90 -5.21
C THR A 543 -7.04 -24.39 -4.63
N ILE A 544 -6.68 -24.85 -3.43
CA ILE A 544 -5.44 -24.51 -2.74
C ILE A 544 -4.47 -25.67 -2.83
N LEU A 545 -3.25 -25.40 -3.30
CA LEU A 545 -2.18 -26.40 -3.39
C LEU A 545 -1.42 -26.51 -2.05
N PRO A 546 -0.75 -27.64 -1.77
CA PRO A 546 0.02 -27.83 -0.53
C PRO A 546 1.35 -27.04 -0.50
N PHE A 547 1.54 -26.10 -1.43
CA PHE A 547 2.71 -25.24 -1.56
C PHE A 547 2.28 -23.89 -2.13
N SER A 548 3.08 -22.85 -1.88
CA SER A 548 2.79 -21.49 -2.32
C SER A 548 3.23 -21.23 -3.76
N LEU A 549 2.30 -20.76 -4.59
CA LEU A 549 2.58 -20.36 -5.98
C LEU A 549 3.46 -19.09 -6.07
N GLU A 550 3.65 -18.35 -4.97
CA GLU A 550 4.51 -17.16 -4.94
C GLU A 550 6.00 -17.50 -4.94
N THR A 551 6.35 -18.73 -4.55
CA THR A 551 7.72 -19.20 -4.36
C THR A 551 8.14 -20.27 -5.37
N GLU A 552 7.20 -20.96 -6.01
CA GLU A 552 7.51 -22.01 -6.98
C GLU A 552 8.01 -21.45 -8.32
N SER A 553 9.13 -21.98 -8.83
CA SER A 553 9.62 -21.72 -10.19
C SER A 553 8.82 -22.52 -11.22
N ALA A 554 8.86 -22.10 -12.49
CA ALA A 554 8.27 -22.89 -13.58
C ALA A 554 8.97 -24.26 -13.71
N ALA A 555 10.28 -24.32 -13.46
CA ALA A 555 11.04 -25.56 -13.36
C ALA A 555 10.50 -26.51 -12.27
N SER A 556 10.27 -26.02 -11.05
CA SER A 556 9.72 -26.83 -9.95
C SER A 556 8.33 -27.37 -10.28
N LEU A 557 7.46 -26.53 -10.85
CA LEU A 557 6.13 -26.95 -11.27
C LEU A 557 6.18 -28.02 -12.37
N ARG A 558 7.10 -27.88 -13.34
CA ARG A 558 7.32 -28.91 -14.37
C ARG A 558 7.74 -30.24 -13.75
N ASP A 559 8.61 -30.23 -12.75
CA ASP A 559 9.08 -31.45 -12.10
C ASP A 559 7.95 -32.14 -11.30
N ARG A 560 7.06 -31.35 -10.69
CA ARG A 560 5.83 -31.86 -10.05
C ARG A 560 4.85 -32.46 -11.07
N LEU A 561 4.67 -31.83 -12.22
CA LEU A 561 3.86 -32.36 -13.34
C LEU A 561 4.47 -33.66 -13.89
N ALA A 562 5.79 -33.71 -14.05
CA ALA A 562 6.49 -34.89 -14.56
C ALA A 562 6.45 -36.08 -13.60
N SER A 563 6.50 -35.83 -12.30
CA SER A 563 6.38 -36.86 -11.25
C SER A 563 4.94 -37.32 -11.00
N GLY A 564 3.93 -36.65 -11.56
CA GLY A 564 2.52 -36.94 -11.33
C GLY A 564 1.99 -36.48 -9.96
N THR A 565 2.78 -35.71 -9.20
CA THR A 565 2.35 -35.12 -7.91
C THR A 565 1.48 -33.87 -8.09
N LEU A 566 1.40 -33.38 -9.32
CA LEU A 566 0.54 -32.28 -9.74
C LEU A 566 0.02 -32.58 -11.15
N THR A 567 -1.21 -32.19 -11.44
CA THR A 567 -1.78 -32.19 -12.80
C THR A 567 -1.90 -30.76 -13.32
N SER A 568 -1.86 -30.56 -14.62
CA SER A 568 -2.09 -29.27 -15.26
C SER A 568 -3.47 -28.71 -14.94
N GLU A 569 -4.50 -29.56 -14.84
CA GLU A 569 -5.84 -29.14 -14.42
C GLU A 569 -5.81 -28.51 -13.01
N ALA A 570 -5.29 -29.23 -12.02
CA ALA A 570 -5.18 -28.74 -10.65
C ALA A 570 -4.34 -27.45 -10.55
N LEU A 571 -3.21 -27.38 -11.26
CA LEU A 571 -2.38 -26.18 -11.31
C LEU A 571 -3.14 -24.99 -11.92
N THR A 572 -3.87 -25.20 -13.01
CA THR A 572 -4.65 -24.15 -13.68
C THR A 572 -5.77 -23.65 -12.79
N LYS A 573 -6.51 -24.55 -12.13
CA LYS A 573 -7.56 -24.19 -11.15
C LYS A 573 -6.99 -23.43 -9.95
N ALA A 574 -5.81 -23.80 -9.47
CA ALA A 574 -5.14 -23.11 -8.39
C ALA A 574 -4.72 -21.68 -8.77
N TYR A 575 -4.18 -21.48 -9.98
CA TYR A 575 -3.90 -20.12 -10.47
C TYR A 575 -5.18 -19.28 -10.63
N LEU A 576 -6.26 -19.86 -11.17
CA LEU A 576 -7.56 -19.16 -11.27
C LEU A 576 -8.12 -18.78 -9.90
N THR A 577 -8.03 -19.69 -8.92
CA THR A 577 -8.40 -19.43 -7.52
C THR A 577 -7.57 -18.28 -6.95
N ARG A 578 -6.25 -18.29 -7.17
CA ARG A 578 -5.36 -17.23 -6.69
C ARG A 578 -5.63 -15.90 -7.38
N ILE A 579 -5.97 -15.90 -8.67
CA ILE A 579 -6.44 -14.68 -9.37
C ILE A 579 -7.72 -14.17 -8.72
N ALA A 580 -8.69 -15.03 -8.39
CA ALA A 580 -9.90 -14.60 -7.68
C ALA A 580 -9.54 -13.90 -6.35
N LEU A 581 -8.66 -14.52 -5.55
CA LEU A 581 -8.29 -14.04 -4.21
C LEU A 581 -7.39 -12.80 -4.19
N VAL A 582 -6.50 -12.64 -5.17
CA VAL A 582 -5.44 -11.61 -5.14
C VAL A 582 -5.70 -10.48 -6.14
N ASN A 583 -6.24 -10.81 -7.32
CA ASN A 583 -6.51 -9.82 -8.35
C ASN A 583 -7.87 -9.15 -8.15
N ALA A 584 -8.89 -9.93 -7.79
CA ALA A 584 -10.29 -9.51 -7.75
C ALA A 584 -10.85 -9.33 -6.33
N GLU A 585 -10.19 -9.92 -5.34
CA GLU A 585 -10.39 -9.72 -3.91
C GLU A 585 -9.08 -9.27 -3.26
N GLY A 586 -9.14 -8.78 -2.01
CA GLY A 586 -8.06 -8.10 -1.33
C GLY A 586 -6.77 -8.93 -1.34
N PRO A 587 -5.65 -8.41 -1.90
CA PRO A 587 -5.34 -6.98 -2.12
C PRO A 587 -5.88 -6.30 -3.39
N ALA A 588 -6.61 -7.00 -4.26
CA ALA A 588 -7.28 -6.47 -5.45
C ALA A 588 -6.35 -5.71 -6.42
N LEU A 589 -5.25 -6.35 -6.83
CA LEU A 589 -4.13 -5.72 -7.53
C LEU A 589 -4.45 -5.17 -8.93
N GLN A 590 -5.57 -5.57 -9.56
CA GLN A 590 -5.92 -5.24 -10.94
C GLN A 590 -4.85 -5.62 -11.99
N ALA A 591 -4.00 -6.60 -11.68
CA ALA A 591 -2.92 -7.08 -12.53
C ALA A 591 -3.38 -7.91 -13.74
N VAL A 592 -4.54 -8.59 -13.64
CA VAL A 592 -5.13 -9.45 -14.68
C VAL A 592 -6.40 -8.81 -15.22
N ARG A 593 -6.44 -8.62 -16.55
CA ARG A 593 -7.51 -7.93 -17.28
C ARG A 593 -8.54 -8.88 -17.88
N SER A 594 -8.12 -10.04 -18.36
CA SER A 594 -9.05 -11.04 -18.91
C SER A 594 -8.55 -12.46 -18.71
N LEU A 595 -9.48 -13.43 -18.67
CA LEU A 595 -9.18 -14.85 -18.52
C LEU A 595 -9.64 -15.63 -19.75
N ASN A 596 -8.89 -16.67 -20.07
CA ASN A 596 -9.25 -17.65 -21.08
C ASN A 596 -10.24 -18.67 -20.49
N ALA A 597 -11.49 -18.64 -20.97
CA ALA A 597 -12.53 -19.56 -20.52
C ALA A 597 -12.21 -21.04 -20.80
N ASP A 598 -11.36 -21.32 -21.79
CA ASP A 598 -10.97 -22.68 -22.18
C ASP A 598 -9.74 -23.20 -21.41
N ALA A 599 -9.13 -22.39 -20.53
CA ALA A 599 -7.85 -22.73 -19.89
C ALA A 599 -7.87 -24.08 -19.16
N VAL A 600 -8.93 -24.37 -18.40
CA VAL A 600 -9.07 -25.65 -17.67
C VAL A 600 -9.27 -26.84 -18.64
N ALA A 601 -10.01 -26.64 -19.73
CA ALA A 601 -10.20 -27.68 -20.74
C ALA A 601 -8.89 -27.98 -21.48
N GLN A 602 -8.11 -26.96 -21.81
CA GLN A 602 -6.77 -27.10 -22.40
C GLN A 602 -5.82 -27.82 -21.43
N ALA A 603 -5.88 -27.51 -20.14
CA ALA A 603 -5.09 -28.17 -19.12
C ALA A 603 -5.37 -29.68 -19.07
N LYS A 604 -6.65 -30.08 -19.08
CA LYS A 604 -7.05 -31.50 -19.14
C LYS A 604 -6.53 -32.22 -20.38
N ALA A 605 -6.57 -31.55 -21.53
CA ALA A 605 -6.04 -32.12 -22.77
C ALA A 605 -4.52 -32.36 -22.67
N LEU A 606 -3.77 -31.43 -22.08
CA LEU A 606 -2.33 -31.58 -21.87
C LEU A 606 -1.98 -32.65 -20.83
N ASP A 607 -2.81 -32.83 -19.80
CA ASP A 607 -2.70 -33.97 -18.87
C ASP A 607 -2.92 -35.30 -19.60
N ALA A 608 -3.91 -35.39 -20.47
CA ALA A 608 -4.17 -36.59 -21.29
C ALA A 608 -3.01 -36.89 -22.25
N GLU A 609 -2.44 -35.87 -22.88
CA GLU A 609 -1.23 -36.02 -23.71
C GLU A 609 -0.05 -36.54 -22.89
N ARG A 610 0.18 -35.98 -21.70
CA ARG A 610 1.24 -36.42 -20.79
C ARG A 610 1.04 -37.89 -20.38
N ALA A 611 -0.19 -38.28 -20.03
CA ALA A 611 -0.55 -39.66 -19.71
C ALA A 611 -0.33 -40.62 -20.90
N ALA A 612 -0.49 -40.12 -22.13
CA ALA A 612 -0.19 -40.85 -23.36
C ALA A 612 1.31 -40.81 -23.75
N GLY A 613 2.19 -40.29 -22.89
CA GLY A 613 3.64 -40.19 -23.13
C GLY A 613 4.05 -39.04 -24.06
N THR A 614 3.14 -38.13 -24.38
CA THR A 614 3.41 -36.96 -25.24
C THR A 614 3.67 -35.73 -24.39
N VAL A 615 4.90 -35.19 -24.46
CA VAL A 615 5.30 -33.92 -23.84
C VAL A 615 5.80 -33.00 -24.94
N ARG A 616 5.09 -31.88 -25.16
CA ARG A 616 5.35 -30.97 -26.29
C ARG A 616 6.64 -30.16 -26.14
N GLY A 617 7.04 -29.87 -24.91
CA GLY A 617 8.19 -29.03 -24.63
C GLY A 617 8.34 -28.69 -23.15
N PRO A 618 9.27 -27.78 -22.81
CA PRO A 618 9.59 -27.45 -21.42
C PRO A 618 8.47 -26.72 -20.69
N LEU A 619 7.45 -26.22 -21.41
CA LEU A 619 6.29 -25.52 -20.84
C LEU A 619 5.01 -26.38 -20.82
N HIS A 620 5.10 -27.68 -21.14
CA HIS A 620 3.94 -28.56 -21.26
C HIS A 620 3.09 -28.59 -19.98
N GLY A 621 1.91 -28.00 -20.06
CA GLY A 621 0.97 -27.96 -18.95
C GLY A 621 1.12 -26.80 -17.97
N LEU A 622 1.99 -25.83 -18.27
CA LEU A 622 2.22 -24.65 -17.42
C LEU A 622 1.35 -23.45 -17.85
N PRO A 623 0.59 -22.83 -16.93
CA PRO A 623 -0.18 -21.62 -17.21
C PRO A 623 0.68 -20.35 -17.32
N VAL A 624 0.47 -19.58 -18.38
CA VAL A 624 1.16 -18.31 -18.67
C VAL A 624 0.18 -17.17 -18.89
N LEU A 625 0.53 -15.97 -18.43
CA LEU A 625 -0.21 -14.75 -18.73
C LEU A 625 0.55 -13.91 -19.76
N LEU A 626 -0.19 -13.17 -20.58
CA LEU A 626 0.38 -12.34 -21.64
C LEU A 626 0.01 -10.88 -21.41
N ASP A 627 0.94 -9.98 -21.68
CA ASP A 627 0.64 -8.56 -21.78
C ASP A 627 -0.53 -8.28 -22.75
N ASP A 628 -1.38 -7.30 -22.43
CA ASP A 628 -2.57 -6.97 -23.23
C ASP A 628 -2.26 -6.27 -24.56
N THR A 629 -0.96 -6.10 -24.85
CA THR A 629 -0.44 -5.69 -26.16
C THR A 629 -0.17 -6.87 -27.10
N ILE A 630 -0.24 -8.11 -26.64
CA ILE A 630 0.12 -9.29 -27.42
C ILE A 630 -1.15 -9.94 -28.01
N ASP A 631 -1.18 -10.32 -29.28
CA ASP A 631 -2.30 -11.04 -29.86
C ASP A 631 -2.39 -12.48 -29.35
N ALA A 632 -3.57 -12.88 -28.87
CA ALA A 632 -3.91 -14.28 -28.65
C ALA A 632 -5.33 -14.54 -29.14
N ALA A 633 -5.48 -15.48 -30.07
CA ALA A 633 -6.77 -15.83 -30.63
C ALA A 633 -7.75 -16.25 -29.52
N GLY A 634 -8.96 -15.68 -29.54
CA GLY A 634 -10.00 -15.91 -28.53
C GLY A 634 -9.98 -14.95 -27.33
N LEU A 635 -8.89 -14.19 -27.13
CA LEU A 635 -8.79 -13.16 -26.09
C LEU A 635 -8.77 -11.76 -26.70
N PRO A 636 -9.26 -10.71 -26.01
CA PRO A 636 -9.11 -9.34 -26.49
C PRO A 636 -7.65 -8.89 -26.39
N THR A 637 -7.23 -8.00 -27.29
CA THR A 637 -5.92 -7.31 -27.23
C THR A 637 -6.21 -5.82 -27.37
N THR A 638 -6.18 -5.09 -26.25
CA THR A 638 -6.74 -3.72 -26.19
C THR A 638 -5.69 -2.66 -25.91
N GLY A 639 -4.47 -3.07 -25.52
CA GLY A 639 -3.46 -2.15 -25.01
C GLY A 639 -3.95 -1.36 -23.79
N GLY A 640 -4.90 -1.90 -23.02
CA GLY A 640 -5.56 -1.20 -21.92
C GLY A 640 -6.51 -0.06 -22.32
N SER A 641 -6.69 0.23 -23.61
CA SER A 641 -7.49 1.36 -24.04
C SER A 641 -8.98 1.04 -24.13
N ILE A 642 -9.81 1.88 -23.51
CA ILE A 642 -11.27 1.78 -23.60
C ILE A 642 -11.79 1.94 -25.04
N ALA A 643 -11.07 2.67 -25.89
CA ALA A 643 -11.37 2.79 -27.32
C ALA A 643 -11.19 1.47 -28.08
N LEU A 644 -10.34 0.57 -27.57
CA LEU A 644 -10.02 -0.73 -28.16
C LEU A 644 -10.66 -1.91 -27.40
N GLN A 645 -11.60 -1.67 -26.49
CA GLN A 645 -12.22 -2.71 -25.64
C GLN A 645 -12.81 -3.91 -26.40
N ASN A 646 -13.21 -3.70 -27.66
CA ASN A 646 -13.79 -4.72 -28.54
C ASN A 646 -12.79 -5.32 -29.54
N HIS A 647 -11.52 -4.91 -29.50
CA HIS A 647 -10.50 -5.42 -30.41
C HIS A 647 -10.15 -6.87 -30.06
N LYS A 648 -10.42 -7.76 -31.01
CA LYS A 648 -10.07 -9.19 -30.93
C LYS A 648 -9.22 -9.58 -32.14
N PRO A 649 -8.00 -10.10 -31.94
CA PRO A 649 -7.15 -10.56 -33.02
C PRO A 649 -7.70 -11.83 -33.64
N ALA A 650 -7.45 -12.00 -34.95
CA ALA A 650 -7.90 -13.17 -35.70
C ALA A 650 -6.98 -14.39 -35.53
N ALA A 651 -5.73 -14.15 -35.12
CA ALA A 651 -4.70 -15.18 -34.97
C ALA A 651 -3.86 -14.90 -33.72
N ASP A 652 -3.15 -15.93 -33.27
CA ASP A 652 -2.11 -15.77 -32.25
C ASP A 652 -0.93 -14.96 -32.80
N ALA A 653 -0.31 -14.15 -31.95
CA ALA A 653 1.03 -13.63 -32.21
C ALA A 653 2.01 -14.78 -32.44
N ALA A 654 3.08 -14.54 -33.21
CA ALA A 654 4.09 -15.56 -33.49
C ALA A 654 4.69 -16.14 -32.20
N LEU A 655 4.89 -15.29 -31.19
CA LEU A 655 5.38 -15.71 -29.87
C LEU A 655 4.37 -16.59 -29.11
N VAL A 656 3.07 -16.32 -29.25
CA VAL A 656 2.01 -17.09 -28.59
C VAL A 656 1.86 -18.47 -29.25
N ALA A 657 1.98 -18.55 -30.57
CA ALA A 657 2.04 -19.82 -31.28
C ALA A 657 3.20 -20.70 -30.78
N LYS A 658 4.40 -20.12 -30.56
CA LYS A 658 5.54 -20.84 -29.98
C LYS A 658 5.29 -21.32 -28.55
N LEU A 659 4.67 -20.49 -27.70
CA LEU A 659 4.29 -20.88 -26.33
C LEU A 659 3.31 -22.08 -26.34
N LYS A 660 2.24 -22.01 -27.14
CA LYS A 660 1.27 -23.12 -27.28
C LYS A 660 1.90 -24.38 -27.87
N ALA A 661 2.82 -24.22 -28.83
CA ALA A 661 3.58 -25.33 -29.40
C ALA A 661 4.50 -26.00 -28.37
N ALA A 662 5.07 -25.26 -27.43
CA ALA A 662 5.83 -25.80 -26.29
C ALA A 662 4.93 -26.36 -25.17
N GLY A 663 3.60 -26.34 -25.36
CA GLY A 663 2.59 -26.88 -24.45
C GLY A 663 2.18 -25.93 -23.31
N ALA A 664 2.48 -24.63 -23.39
CA ALA A 664 1.99 -23.66 -22.42
C ALA A 664 0.46 -23.44 -22.55
N ILE A 665 -0.19 -23.19 -21.42
CA ILE A 665 -1.62 -22.84 -21.35
C ILE A 665 -1.72 -21.32 -21.25
N VAL A 666 -2.30 -20.66 -22.25
CA VAL A 666 -2.55 -19.21 -22.17
C VAL A 666 -3.72 -18.98 -21.21
N LEU A 667 -3.42 -18.50 -20.01
CA LEU A 667 -4.39 -18.31 -18.93
C LEU A 667 -5.26 -17.06 -19.13
N GLY A 668 -4.73 -16.03 -19.79
CA GLY A 668 -5.38 -14.74 -19.91
C GLY A 668 -4.45 -13.58 -20.29
N LYS A 669 -4.91 -12.35 -20.08
CA LYS A 669 -4.17 -11.10 -20.33
C LYS A 669 -3.94 -10.31 -19.05
N THR A 670 -2.77 -9.69 -18.90
CA THR A 670 -2.45 -8.77 -17.82
C THR A 670 -2.80 -7.34 -18.17
N ASN A 671 -3.13 -6.50 -17.18
CA ASN A 671 -3.32 -5.07 -17.37
C ASN A 671 -1.96 -4.37 -17.65
N VAL A 672 -2.00 -3.18 -18.24
CA VAL A 672 -0.84 -2.46 -18.78
C VAL A 672 -0.94 -0.97 -18.50
N THR A 673 0.15 -0.21 -18.61
CA THR A 673 0.02 1.25 -18.88
C THR A 673 -0.57 1.43 -20.27
N GLU A 674 -1.64 2.23 -20.39
CA GLU A 674 -2.41 2.38 -21.62
C GLU A 674 -1.53 2.69 -22.84
N LEU A 675 -1.70 1.88 -23.90
CA LEU A 675 -0.94 1.94 -25.15
C LEU A 675 0.59 1.99 -24.94
N GLY A 676 1.07 1.23 -23.95
CA GLY A 676 2.49 1.19 -23.62
C GLY A 676 3.00 2.49 -22.99
N GLY A 677 2.15 3.35 -22.45
CA GLY A 677 2.55 4.62 -21.82
C GLY A 677 2.71 5.80 -22.78
N LEU A 678 2.66 5.58 -24.10
CA LEU A 678 2.60 6.67 -25.07
C LEU A 678 1.17 7.22 -25.12
N PHE A 679 0.79 8.02 -24.12
CA PHE A 679 -0.57 8.56 -23.99
C PHE A 679 -0.58 10.03 -23.54
N ASP A 680 -0.12 10.28 -22.31
CA ASP A 680 0.10 11.61 -21.73
C ASP A 680 1.14 11.51 -20.60
N ALA A 681 1.99 12.53 -20.44
CA ALA A 681 3.01 12.57 -19.39
C ALA A 681 2.45 12.58 -17.95
N ASN A 682 1.14 12.87 -17.76
CA ASN A 682 0.51 12.80 -16.44
C ASN A 682 -0.05 11.41 -16.10
N LEU A 683 -0.03 10.46 -17.04
CA LEU A 683 -0.53 9.11 -16.85
C LEU A 683 0.40 8.34 -15.90
N PRO A 684 -0.09 7.85 -14.75
CA PRO A 684 0.73 7.03 -13.88
C PRO A 684 0.98 5.65 -14.47
N GLU A 685 2.16 5.10 -14.18
CA GLU A 685 2.54 3.78 -14.65
C GLU A 685 1.65 2.69 -14.02
N GLY A 686 1.20 1.76 -14.85
CA GLY A 686 0.23 0.72 -14.52
C GLY A 686 -1.23 1.15 -14.62
N TYR A 687 -1.54 2.39 -15.02
CA TYR A 687 -2.93 2.80 -15.28
C TYR A 687 -3.37 2.51 -16.73
N SER A 688 -4.59 2.02 -16.87
CA SER A 688 -5.32 2.10 -18.14
C SER A 688 -6.79 2.47 -17.98
N SER A 689 -7.37 3.14 -18.98
CA SER A 689 -8.79 3.49 -19.01
C SER A 689 -9.71 2.26 -19.03
N LEU A 690 -9.22 1.10 -19.48
CA LEU A 690 -9.96 -0.16 -19.48
C LEU A 690 -9.81 -0.95 -18.17
N GLY A 691 -8.58 -1.10 -17.66
CA GLY A 691 -8.26 -2.00 -16.54
C GLY A 691 -8.07 -1.30 -15.19
N GLY A 692 -8.04 0.04 -15.15
CA GLY A 692 -7.73 0.79 -13.93
C GLY A 692 -6.23 0.75 -13.60
N GLN A 693 -5.90 1.11 -12.35
CA GLN A 693 -4.53 1.15 -11.83
C GLN A 693 -4.09 -0.22 -11.30
N VAL A 694 -3.00 -0.76 -11.83
CA VAL A 694 -2.30 -1.90 -11.21
C VAL A 694 -1.60 -1.44 -9.93
N LEU A 695 -1.74 -2.20 -8.84
CA LEU A 695 -1.07 -1.91 -7.56
C LEU A 695 0.25 -2.68 -7.44
N LEU A 696 1.28 -2.04 -6.90
CA LEU A 696 2.54 -2.72 -6.57
C LEU A 696 2.36 -3.65 -5.36
N PRO A 697 2.58 -4.98 -5.48
CA PRO A 697 2.29 -5.92 -4.41
C PRO A 697 3.05 -5.66 -3.10
N SER A 698 4.33 -5.28 -3.20
CA SER A 698 5.18 -5.00 -2.03
C SER A 698 4.79 -3.72 -1.30
N ASP A 699 4.10 -2.78 -1.96
CA ASP A 699 3.72 -1.48 -1.41
C ASP A 699 2.63 -0.81 -2.27
N THR A 700 1.38 -1.03 -1.91
CA THR A 700 0.21 -0.65 -2.72
C THR A 700 -0.08 0.86 -2.72
N ASP A 701 0.69 1.68 -1.98
CA ASP A 701 0.68 3.16 -2.09
C ASP A 701 1.60 3.65 -3.23
N LYS A 702 2.29 2.73 -3.93
CA LYS A 702 3.22 3.05 -5.03
C LYS A 702 2.75 2.45 -6.34
N THR A 703 3.14 3.12 -7.43
CA THR A 703 2.99 2.57 -8.77
C THR A 703 3.95 1.40 -9.01
N PRO A 704 3.56 0.42 -9.83
CA PRO A 704 4.37 -0.73 -10.17
C PRO A 704 5.49 -0.46 -11.20
N ALA A 705 5.70 0.80 -11.61
CA ALA A 705 6.64 1.26 -12.64
C ALA A 705 6.44 0.66 -14.04
N GLY A 706 6.61 1.46 -15.10
CA GLY A 706 6.55 1.02 -16.50
C GLY A 706 5.25 0.34 -16.97
N SER A 707 5.21 -0.04 -18.25
CA SER A 707 3.97 -0.49 -18.91
C SER A 707 3.55 -1.93 -18.66
N SER A 708 4.49 -2.87 -18.48
CA SER A 708 4.22 -4.28 -18.23
C SER A 708 3.87 -4.53 -16.74
N ALA A 709 3.29 -3.52 -16.09
CA ALA A 709 2.94 -3.48 -14.68
C ALA A 709 2.16 -4.71 -14.22
N GLY A 710 1.10 -5.08 -14.95
CA GLY A 710 0.28 -6.25 -14.61
C GLY A 710 1.05 -7.56 -14.71
N SER A 711 1.93 -7.70 -15.71
CA SER A 711 2.80 -8.87 -15.87
C SER A 711 3.77 -9.04 -14.69
N ALA A 712 4.41 -7.95 -14.25
CA ALA A 712 5.32 -7.99 -13.11
C ALA A 712 4.59 -8.25 -11.79
N ALA A 713 3.48 -7.57 -11.53
CA ALA A 713 2.66 -7.78 -10.34
C ALA A 713 2.11 -9.22 -10.28
N ALA A 714 1.62 -9.74 -11.41
CA ALA A 714 1.13 -11.12 -11.54
C ALA A 714 2.24 -12.16 -11.29
N THR A 715 3.44 -11.95 -11.83
CA THR A 715 4.58 -12.84 -11.61
C THR A 715 5.03 -12.83 -10.14
N ALA A 716 5.11 -11.64 -9.54
CA ALA A 716 5.57 -11.46 -8.16
C ALA A 716 4.65 -12.18 -7.17
N THR A 717 3.35 -12.14 -7.41
CA THR A 717 2.31 -12.70 -6.53
C THR A 717 1.86 -14.11 -6.91
N GLY A 718 2.50 -14.72 -7.91
CA GLY A 718 2.23 -16.11 -8.30
C GLY A 718 0.87 -16.30 -8.98
N LEU A 719 0.43 -15.38 -9.83
CA LEU A 719 -0.83 -15.52 -10.60
C LEU A 719 -0.67 -16.32 -11.91
N ALA A 720 0.57 -16.61 -12.30
CA ALA A 720 0.93 -17.52 -13.37
C ALA A 720 2.31 -18.13 -13.13
N ALA A 721 2.66 -19.18 -13.88
CA ALA A 721 4.00 -19.76 -13.84
C ALA A 721 5.05 -18.74 -14.29
N LEU A 722 4.73 -17.99 -15.36
CA LEU A 722 5.46 -16.84 -15.87
C LEU A 722 4.54 -15.92 -16.68
N THR A 723 4.99 -14.71 -16.96
CA THR A 723 4.31 -13.76 -17.85
C THR A 723 5.21 -13.30 -18.99
N ILE A 724 4.63 -12.82 -20.09
CA ILE A 724 5.36 -12.17 -21.18
C ILE A 724 4.99 -10.68 -21.21
N GLY A 725 6.00 -9.80 -21.18
CA GLY A 725 5.86 -8.35 -21.29
C GLY A 725 6.53 -7.79 -22.55
N THR A 726 6.50 -6.46 -22.70
CA THR A 726 7.06 -5.74 -23.85
C THR A 726 7.91 -4.55 -23.40
N GLU A 727 9.00 -4.27 -24.12
CA GLU A 727 9.93 -3.18 -23.85
C GLU A 727 10.33 -2.47 -25.15
N THR A 728 10.20 -1.15 -25.17
CA THR A 728 10.57 -0.28 -26.29
C THR A 728 11.59 0.77 -25.86
N SER A 729 11.34 1.48 -24.75
CA SER A 729 12.25 2.49 -24.19
C SER A 729 11.94 2.78 -22.71
N THR A 730 12.86 3.47 -22.02
CA THR A 730 12.66 3.88 -20.61
C THR A 730 11.48 4.83 -20.36
N ASP A 731 10.91 5.41 -21.40
CA ASP A 731 9.78 6.35 -21.29
C ASP A 731 8.47 5.72 -21.79
N THR A 732 8.53 4.60 -22.53
CA THR A 732 7.37 3.94 -23.14
C THR A 732 7.62 2.46 -23.35
N ALA A 733 6.63 1.64 -23.03
CA ALA A 733 6.65 0.20 -23.06
C ALA A 733 7.85 -0.35 -22.28
N GLN A 734 7.60 -0.78 -21.05
CA GLN A 734 8.67 -1.19 -20.14
C GLN A 734 8.37 -2.53 -19.49
N LEU A 735 9.34 -3.44 -19.50
CA LEU A 735 9.31 -4.72 -18.79
C LEU A 735 10.41 -4.79 -17.70
N ILE A 736 11.53 -4.07 -17.87
CA ILE A 736 12.68 -4.10 -16.96
C ILE A 736 12.38 -3.33 -15.66
N ALA A 737 11.88 -2.10 -15.76
CA ALA A 737 11.55 -1.29 -14.59
C ALA A 737 10.48 -1.95 -13.70
N PRO A 738 9.31 -2.41 -14.23
CA PRO A 738 8.30 -3.07 -13.41
C PRO A 738 8.81 -4.35 -12.74
N ALA A 739 9.59 -5.16 -13.45
CA ALA A 739 10.15 -6.38 -12.89
C ALA A 739 11.11 -6.09 -11.71
N GLY A 740 11.94 -5.04 -11.84
CA GLY A 740 12.87 -4.62 -10.79
C GLY A 740 12.16 -4.19 -9.50
N VAL A 741 11.13 -3.35 -9.59
CA VAL A 741 10.40 -2.85 -8.40
C VAL A 741 9.47 -3.90 -7.78
N ALA A 742 8.95 -4.83 -8.60
CA ALA A 742 8.13 -5.95 -8.12
C ALA A 742 8.96 -7.10 -7.52
N GLY A 743 10.29 -7.05 -7.61
CA GLY A 743 11.18 -8.08 -7.06
C GLY A 743 11.16 -9.38 -7.86
N VAL A 744 11.09 -9.29 -9.19
CA VAL A 744 11.10 -10.43 -10.12
C VAL A 744 12.14 -10.24 -11.22
N VAL A 745 12.41 -11.30 -11.98
CA VAL A 745 13.36 -11.28 -13.09
C VAL A 745 12.65 -10.83 -14.36
N GLY A 746 13.18 -9.82 -15.04
CA GLY A 746 12.70 -9.36 -16.35
C GLY A 746 13.81 -9.42 -17.38
N LEU A 747 13.57 -10.06 -18.52
CA LEU A 747 14.50 -10.13 -19.64
C LEU A 747 13.91 -9.38 -20.84
N LYS A 748 14.59 -8.33 -21.27
CA LYS A 748 14.44 -7.75 -22.61
C LYS A 748 15.46 -8.42 -23.53
N PRO A 749 15.04 -9.21 -24.53
CA PRO A 749 15.96 -9.77 -25.52
C PRO A 749 16.52 -8.70 -26.46
N SER A 750 17.54 -9.04 -27.24
CA SER A 750 17.91 -8.19 -28.38
C SER A 750 16.73 -8.00 -29.31
N VAL A 751 16.61 -6.79 -29.86
CA VAL A 751 15.57 -6.48 -30.85
C VAL A 751 15.70 -7.45 -32.03
N GLY A 752 14.59 -8.13 -32.36
CA GLY A 752 14.53 -9.17 -33.39
C GLY A 752 14.89 -10.59 -32.95
N ALA A 753 15.36 -10.82 -31.72
CA ALA A 753 15.61 -12.17 -31.20
C ALA A 753 14.30 -12.95 -30.94
N VAL A 754 13.24 -12.24 -30.57
CA VAL A 754 11.87 -12.73 -30.47
C VAL A 754 11.01 -11.99 -31.50
N SER A 755 10.15 -12.71 -32.22
CA SER A 755 9.27 -12.09 -33.22
C SER A 755 8.21 -11.22 -32.54
N THR A 756 8.06 -9.98 -33.03
CA THR A 756 7.02 -9.03 -32.63
C THR A 756 5.80 -9.07 -33.55
N THR A 757 5.69 -10.05 -34.45
CA THR A 757 4.49 -10.23 -35.28
C THR A 757 3.29 -10.56 -34.41
N GLY A 758 2.25 -9.72 -34.48
CA GLY A 758 1.06 -9.80 -33.62
C GLY A 758 1.27 -9.18 -32.24
N VAL A 759 2.28 -8.32 -32.06
CA VAL A 759 2.44 -7.48 -30.87
C VAL A 759 2.10 -6.05 -31.25
N LEU A 760 1.26 -5.37 -30.46
CA LEU A 760 0.92 -3.97 -30.63
C LEU A 760 2.20 -3.13 -30.55
N PRO A 761 2.57 -2.43 -31.63
CA PRO A 761 3.86 -1.77 -31.71
C PRO A 761 3.83 -0.38 -31.07
N ILE A 762 4.95 0.01 -30.46
CA ILE A 762 5.20 1.40 -30.03
C ILE A 762 6.18 2.05 -30.99
N ALA A 763 7.32 1.41 -31.22
CA ALA A 763 8.27 1.75 -32.26
C ALA A 763 8.96 0.47 -32.75
N LYS A 764 8.55 -0.05 -33.92
CA LYS A 764 8.97 -1.40 -34.35
C LYS A 764 10.49 -1.62 -34.41
N ALA A 765 11.26 -0.55 -34.62
CA ALA A 765 12.72 -0.60 -34.64
C ALA A 765 13.36 -0.83 -33.26
N GLN A 766 12.61 -0.69 -32.16
CA GLN A 766 13.07 -0.79 -30.77
C GLN A 766 12.26 -1.78 -29.93
N ASP A 767 11.07 -2.18 -30.40
CA ASP A 767 10.19 -3.11 -29.70
C ASP A 767 10.83 -4.50 -29.50
N ALA A 768 10.78 -4.99 -28.26
CA ALA A 768 11.16 -6.34 -27.88
C ALA A 768 10.12 -6.94 -26.91
N ALA A 769 9.75 -8.20 -27.15
CA ALA A 769 8.90 -8.97 -26.23
C ALA A 769 9.76 -9.98 -25.45
N GLY A 770 9.53 -10.11 -24.15
CA GLY A 770 10.39 -10.88 -23.27
C GLY A 770 9.70 -11.43 -22.03
N PRO A 771 10.28 -12.47 -21.40
CA PRO A 771 9.69 -13.09 -20.22
C PRO A 771 9.95 -12.27 -18.96
N ILE A 772 8.94 -12.24 -18.09
CA ILE A 772 9.04 -11.84 -16.68
C ILE A 772 8.75 -13.10 -15.84
N THR A 773 9.67 -13.43 -14.95
CA THR A 773 9.70 -14.72 -14.23
C THR A 773 10.19 -14.55 -12.80
N ARG A 774 10.04 -15.59 -11.96
CA ARG A 774 10.57 -15.57 -10.59
C ARG A 774 12.04 -15.93 -10.49
N THR A 775 12.60 -16.59 -11.51
CA THR A 775 14.00 -17.05 -11.53
C THR A 775 14.66 -16.82 -12.89
N VAL A 776 15.98 -16.61 -12.91
CA VAL A 776 16.73 -16.47 -14.17
C VAL A 776 16.69 -17.76 -15.00
N ALA A 777 16.59 -18.93 -14.36
CA ALA A 777 16.43 -20.21 -15.04
C ALA A 777 15.10 -20.31 -15.83
N ASP A 778 14.01 -19.80 -15.25
CA ASP A 778 12.73 -19.73 -15.95
C ASP A 778 12.76 -18.71 -17.09
N ALA A 779 13.44 -17.56 -16.90
CA ALA A 779 13.64 -16.56 -17.96
C ALA A 779 14.40 -17.14 -19.15
N ALA A 780 15.45 -17.92 -18.89
CA ALA A 780 16.22 -18.62 -19.93
C ALA A 780 15.32 -19.61 -20.68
N THR A 781 14.61 -20.50 -19.96
CA THR A 781 13.71 -21.49 -20.56
C THR A 781 12.64 -20.83 -21.45
N ALA A 782 12.04 -19.73 -20.98
CA ALA A 782 11.07 -18.98 -21.77
C ALA A 782 11.70 -18.33 -23.00
N PHE A 783 12.90 -17.74 -22.87
CA PHE A 783 13.63 -17.18 -23.99
C PHE A 783 13.98 -18.24 -25.05
N GLU A 784 14.37 -19.46 -24.66
CA GLU A 784 14.62 -20.56 -25.59
C GLU A 784 13.37 -20.88 -26.41
N VAL A 785 12.20 -20.96 -25.76
CA VAL A 785 10.92 -21.21 -26.44
C VAL A 785 10.57 -20.07 -27.40
N LEU A 786 10.73 -18.83 -26.98
CA LEU A 786 10.34 -17.65 -27.76
C LEU A 786 11.29 -17.38 -28.94
N SER A 787 12.59 -17.59 -28.76
CA SER A 787 13.62 -17.30 -29.76
C SER A 787 14.00 -18.51 -30.62
N GLY A 788 13.91 -19.72 -30.07
CA GLY A 788 14.47 -20.95 -30.64
C GLY A 788 15.98 -21.12 -30.42
N LYS A 789 16.61 -20.26 -29.59
CA LYS A 789 18.05 -20.32 -29.28
C LYS A 789 18.26 -20.97 -27.92
N THR A 790 19.16 -21.96 -27.84
CA THR A 790 19.52 -22.63 -26.58
C THR A 790 20.40 -21.76 -25.69
N VAL A 791 20.20 -21.85 -24.38
CA VAL A 791 20.94 -21.14 -23.33
C VAL A 791 21.44 -22.12 -22.28
N SER A 792 22.77 -22.21 -22.13
CA SER A 792 23.39 -22.96 -21.04
C SER A 792 23.68 -22.03 -19.85
N LEU A 793 23.16 -22.37 -18.67
CA LEU A 793 23.38 -21.61 -17.45
C LEU A 793 24.49 -22.22 -16.59
N ASN A 794 25.28 -21.36 -15.94
CA ASN A 794 26.30 -21.76 -14.97
C ASN A 794 26.13 -21.00 -13.66
N ALA A 795 26.09 -21.72 -12.53
CA ALA A 795 25.98 -21.12 -11.20
C ALA A 795 27.27 -20.41 -10.77
N SER A 796 28.40 -20.70 -11.41
CA SER A 796 29.66 -19.97 -11.26
C SER A 796 29.80 -18.90 -12.35
N ALA A 797 30.29 -17.73 -11.96
CA ALA A 797 30.70 -16.66 -12.85
C ALA A 797 32.21 -16.72 -13.18
N ALA A 798 32.89 -17.83 -12.87
CA ALA A 798 34.32 -18.00 -13.15
C ALA A 798 34.65 -17.73 -14.62
N GLY A 799 35.62 -16.84 -14.85
CA GLY A 799 36.04 -16.41 -16.19
C GLY A 799 35.16 -15.35 -16.85
N THR A 800 34.03 -14.97 -16.24
CA THR A 800 33.19 -13.87 -16.72
C THR A 800 33.78 -12.53 -16.27
N LYS A 801 34.02 -11.61 -17.20
CA LYS A 801 34.43 -10.24 -16.87
C LYS A 801 33.22 -9.31 -16.84
N VAL A 802 33.02 -8.61 -15.74
CA VAL A 802 31.83 -7.77 -15.52
C VAL A 802 32.23 -6.31 -15.36
N ALA A 803 31.78 -5.43 -16.26
CA ALA A 803 31.89 -3.99 -16.05
C ALA A 803 30.91 -3.56 -14.95
N VAL A 804 31.41 -2.88 -13.92
CA VAL A 804 30.60 -2.31 -12.82
C VAL A 804 30.82 -0.80 -12.76
N ILE A 805 29.91 -0.05 -12.13
CA ILE A 805 30.05 1.40 -11.99
C ILE A 805 30.39 1.78 -10.55
N ASN A 806 30.97 2.96 -10.34
CA ASN A 806 31.18 3.47 -8.98
C ASN A 806 29.85 3.97 -8.40
N ASN A 807 29.24 3.20 -7.49
CA ASN A 807 28.02 3.60 -6.78
C ASN A 807 28.02 2.97 -5.38
N THR A 808 27.74 3.78 -4.36
CA THR A 808 27.77 3.38 -2.94
C THR A 808 26.39 3.04 -2.35
N THR A 809 25.33 3.18 -3.14
CA THR A 809 23.94 2.96 -2.71
C THR A 809 23.68 1.48 -2.51
N ALA A 810 23.27 1.08 -1.31
CA ALA A 810 22.87 -0.29 -1.04
C ALA A 810 21.63 -0.70 -1.87
N PRO A 811 21.55 -1.96 -2.35
CA PRO A 811 22.46 -3.08 -2.09
C PRO A 811 23.58 -3.23 -3.14
N TYR A 812 23.79 -2.26 -4.04
CA TYR A 812 24.65 -2.44 -5.21
C TYR A 812 26.12 -2.83 -4.88
N PRO A 813 26.82 -2.22 -3.90
CA PRO A 813 28.15 -2.69 -3.50
C PRO A 813 28.18 -4.16 -3.05
N ALA A 814 27.18 -4.59 -2.27
CA ALA A 814 27.07 -5.98 -1.83
C ALA A 814 26.78 -6.92 -3.00
N ALA A 815 26.00 -6.46 -3.98
CA ALA A 815 25.72 -7.21 -5.20
C ALA A 815 27.00 -7.46 -6.04
N ILE A 816 27.88 -6.46 -6.16
CA ILE A 816 29.21 -6.63 -6.77
C ILE A 816 30.01 -7.68 -6.01
N THR A 817 30.09 -7.59 -4.68
CA THR A 817 30.80 -8.56 -3.84
C THR A 817 30.29 -9.98 -4.03
N ALA A 818 28.97 -10.18 -4.08
CA ALA A 818 28.38 -11.49 -4.31
C ALA A 818 28.77 -12.08 -5.67
N LEU A 819 28.77 -11.25 -6.73
CA LEU A 819 29.14 -11.69 -8.07
C LEU A 819 30.64 -12.01 -8.19
N THR A 820 31.51 -11.23 -7.55
CA THR A 820 32.94 -11.55 -7.42
C THR A 820 33.15 -12.85 -6.65
N GLY A 821 32.38 -13.07 -5.57
CA GLY A 821 32.38 -14.33 -4.81
C GLY A 821 31.95 -15.55 -5.63
N ALA A 822 31.08 -15.37 -6.62
CA ALA A 822 30.72 -16.40 -7.60
C ALA A 822 31.80 -16.67 -8.66
N GLY A 823 32.89 -15.89 -8.67
CA GLY A 823 34.06 -16.06 -9.56
C GLY A 823 34.20 -15.03 -10.66
N ALA A 824 33.35 -13.99 -10.71
CA ALA A 824 33.45 -12.94 -11.72
C ALA A 824 34.65 -12.02 -11.48
N THR A 825 35.31 -11.59 -12.55
CA THR A 825 36.30 -10.51 -12.50
C THR A 825 35.60 -9.18 -12.79
N THR A 826 35.51 -8.29 -11.80
CA THR A 826 34.82 -7.00 -11.96
C THR A 826 35.79 -5.89 -12.38
N VAL A 827 35.39 -5.08 -13.35
CA VAL A 827 36.16 -3.92 -13.85
C VAL A 827 35.31 -2.65 -13.65
N THR A 828 35.75 -1.73 -12.81
CA THR A 828 35.03 -0.47 -12.59
C THR A 828 35.18 0.44 -13.80
N LYS A 829 34.05 0.91 -14.34
CA LYS A 829 33.96 1.81 -15.50
C LYS A 829 33.03 3.00 -15.22
N THR A 830 33.17 4.02 -16.04
CA THR A 830 32.29 5.20 -16.05
C THR A 830 31.37 5.13 -17.26
N VAL A 831 30.07 5.31 -17.06
CA VAL A 831 29.08 5.34 -18.15
C VAL A 831 29.22 6.67 -18.89
N GLY A 832 29.48 6.60 -20.20
CA GLY A 832 29.50 7.76 -21.08
C GLY A 832 28.10 8.30 -21.37
N THR A 833 28.02 9.46 -22.02
CA THR A 833 26.77 9.99 -22.56
C THR A 833 26.77 9.79 -24.08
N PRO A 834 25.73 9.19 -24.68
CA PRO A 834 25.65 9.04 -26.12
C PRO A 834 25.49 10.40 -26.81
N ALA A 835 25.81 10.46 -28.11
CA ALA A 835 25.48 11.65 -28.90
C ALA A 835 23.96 11.89 -28.86
N SER A 836 23.57 13.17 -28.74
CA SER A 836 22.16 13.55 -28.69
C SER A 836 21.49 13.31 -30.05
N VAL A 837 20.58 12.32 -30.10
CA VAL A 837 19.77 12.01 -31.29
C VAL A 837 18.29 12.05 -30.90
N PRO A 838 17.42 12.73 -31.66
CA PRO A 838 15.98 12.80 -31.39
C PRO A 838 15.32 11.43 -31.23
N SER A 839 14.33 11.32 -30.36
CA SER A 839 13.56 10.07 -30.20
C SER A 839 12.75 9.76 -31.47
N ILE A 840 12.56 8.48 -31.75
CA ILE A 840 11.77 7.99 -32.88
C ILE A 840 10.37 7.52 -32.47
N VAL A 841 10.13 7.36 -31.16
CA VAL A 841 8.92 6.75 -30.60
C VAL A 841 7.66 7.45 -31.08
N THR A 842 7.48 8.73 -30.73
CA THR A 842 6.31 9.53 -31.14
C THR A 842 6.15 9.61 -32.67
N ARG A 843 7.27 9.61 -33.41
CA ARG A 843 7.26 9.78 -34.88
C ARG A 843 6.91 8.50 -35.65
N SER A 844 7.15 7.33 -35.08
CA SER A 844 6.86 6.03 -35.72
C SER A 844 5.49 5.48 -35.31
N PHE A 845 4.98 5.88 -34.15
CA PHE A 845 3.81 5.27 -33.51
C PHE A 845 2.55 5.21 -34.39
N GLU A 846 2.12 6.31 -35.00
CA GLU A 846 0.91 6.30 -35.84
C GLU A 846 1.02 5.31 -36.99
N THR A 847 2.15 5.34 -37.71
CA THR A 847 2.38 4.46 -38.87
C THR A 847 2.36 3.00 -38.42
N ASP A 848 3.05 2.70 -37.32
CA ASP A 848 3.19 1.34 -36.83
C ASP A 848 1.88 0.78 -36.26
N LEU A 849 1.18 1.56 -35.44
CA LEU A 849 -0.09 1.18 -34.84
C LEU A 849 -1.18 1.00 -35.90
N ASN A 850 -1.31 1.94 -36.85
CA ASN A 850 -2.31 1.85 -37.91
C ASN A 850 -2.09 0.61 -38.80
N ALA A 851 -0.82 0.28 -39.08
CA ALA A 851 -0.47 -0.93 -39.83
C ALA A 851 -0.85 -2.21 -39.06
N TYR A 852 -0.59 -2.25 -37.75
CA TYR A 852 -0.98 -3.37 -36.89
C TYR A 852 -2.50 -3.55 -36.81
N LEU A 853 -3.26 -2.46 -36.67
CA LEU A 853 -4.72 -2.50 -36.56
C LEU A 853 -5.43 -2.88 -37.87
N GLY A 854 -4.72 -2.86 -39.01
CA GLY A 854 -5.21 -3.36 -40.30
C GLY A 854 -6.50 -2.67 -40.78
N GLY A 855 -6.68 -1.39 -40.45
CA GLY A 855 -7.85 -0.60 -40.82
C GLY A 855 -9.11 -0.81 -39.96
N LYS A 856 -9.09 -1.71 -38.96
CA LYS A 856 -10.21 -1.89 -38.01
C LYS A 856 -10.35 -0.72 -37.04
N ALA A 857 -9.24 -0.06 -36.74
CA ALA A 857 -9.12 1.16 -35.98
C ALA A 857 -7.84 1.88 -36.43
N THR A 858 -7.70 3.14 -36.06
CA THR A 858 -6.51 3.97 -36.26
C THR A 858 -6.21 4.79 -35.01
N LEU A 859 -4.99 5.32 -34.88
CA LEU A 859 -4.64 6.28 -33.84
C LEU A 859 -5.64 7.44 -33.81
N LYS A 860 -6.01 7.97 -34.99
CA LYS A 860 -7.04 9.00 -35.10
C LYS A 860 -8.39 8.57 -34.55
N SER A 861 -8.86 7.36 -34.84
CA SER A 861 -10.14 6.88 -34.29
C SER A 861 -10.11 6.72 -32.76
N ILE A 862 -8.94 6.38 -32.20
CA ILE A 862 -8.74 6.27 -30.74
C ILE A 862 -8.81 7.66 -30.11
N THR A 863 -8.07 8.64 -30.65
CA THR A 863 -8.08 10.01 -30.11
C THR A 863 -9.44 10.69 -30.25
N ASP A 864 -10.15 10.45 -31.36
CA ASP A 864 -11.52 10.90 -31.59
C ASP A 864 -12.49 10.25 -30.59
N TYR A 865 -12.35 8.94 -30.33
CA TYR A 865 -13.16 8.25 -29.31
C TYR A 865 -12.95 8.86 -27.92
N ASN A 866 -11.69 9.08 -27.54
CA ASN A 866 -11.36 9.65 -26.23
C ASN A 866 -11.94 11.07 -26.08
N ALA A 867 -11.85 11.91 -27.11
CA ALA A 867 -12.44 13.24 -27.14
C ALA A 867 -13.98 13.21 -27.02
N ALA A 868 -14.64 12.22 -27.63
CA ALA A 868 -16.08 12.03 -27.52
C ALA A 868 -16.52 11.43 -26.17
N ASN A 869 -15.61 10.78 -25.44
CA ASN A 869 -15.89 10.09 -24.17
C ASN A 869 -14.92 10.55 -23.07
N PRO A 870 -14.85 11.85 -22.74
CA PRO A 870 -13.78 12.40 -21.92
C PRO A 870 -13.72 11.76 -20.53
N VAL A 871 -14.87 11.45 -19.92
CA VAL A 871 -14.92 10.82 -18.57
C VAL A 871 -14.19 9.47 -18.53
N GLU A 872 -14.27 8.67 -19.59
CA GLU A 872 -13.64 7.34 -19.63
C GLU A 872 -12.25 7.37 -20.28
N GLY A 873 -12.06 8.17 -21.34
CA GLY A 873 -10.84 8.17 -22.15
C GLY A 873 -9.83 9.28 -21.83
N LEU A 874 -10.20 10.33 -21.08
CA LEU A 874 -9.36 11.52 -20.85
C LEU A 874 -9.24 11.89 -19.37
N LYS A 875 -9.03 10.90 -18.50
CA LYS A 875 -8.72 11.18 -17.09
C LYS A 875 -7.41 11.98 -16.94
N TYR A 876 -6.40 11.62 -17.74
CA TYR A 876 -5.05 12.19 -17.71
C TYR A 876 -4.68 13.01 -18.96
N GLN A 877 -5.68 13.38 -19.78
CA GLN A 877 -5.49 13.94 -21.13
C GLN A 877 -4.84 12.96 -22.13
N GLN A 878 -4.49 13.40 -23.34
CA GLN A 878 -3.91 12.55 -24.41
C GLN A 878 -2.88 13.30 -25.29
N ARG A 879 -2.06 14.16 -24.69
CA ARG A 879 -1.19 15.08 -25.45
C ARG A 879 -0.16 14.35 -26.30
N GLU A 880 0.39 13.25 -25.81
CA GLU A 880 1.38 12.46 -26.57
C GLU A 880 0.74 11.70 -27.73
N LEU A 881 -0.50 11.19 -27.57
CA LEU A 881 -1.25 10.62 -28.70
C LEU A 881 -1.49 11.67 -29.78
N THR A 882 -1.81 12.90 -29.37
CA THR A 882 -2.05 14.00 -30.31
C THR A 882 -0.77 14.40 -31.03
N ALA A 883 0.36 14.45 -30.31
CA ALA A 883 1.67 14.73 -30.90
C ALA A 883 2.13 13.62 -31.87
N ALA A 884 1.68 12.39 -31.66
CA ALA A 884 1.94 11.26 -32.55
C ALA A 884 1.04 11.25 -33.80
N LEU A 885 0.02 12.11 -33.92
CA LEU A 885 -0.78 12.24 -35.14
C LEU A 885 -0.05 13.07 -36.19
N SER A 886 0.25 12.45 -37.33
CA SER A 886 0.92 13.04 -38.48
C SER A 886 2.23 13.76 -38.14
N PRO A 887 3.17 13.09 -37.45
CA PRO A 887 4.42 13.69 -37.03
C PRO A 887 5.35 13.91 -38.24
N ASP A 888 6.35 14.78 -38.11
CA ASP A 888 7.40 14.90 -39.14
C ASP A 888 8.27 13.64 -39.15
N THR A 889 8.16 12.84 -40.21
CA THR A 889 8.91 11.59 -40.40
C THR A 889 10.11 11.74 -41.34
N SER A 890 10.44 12.94 -41.83
CA SER A 890 11.48 13.15 -42.85
C SER A 890 12.87 12.66 -42.43
N ALA A 891 13.21 12.79 -41.14
CA ALA A 891 14.47 12.33 -40.56
C ALA A 891 14.37 10.98 -39.83
N LEU A 892 13.22 10.29 -39.85
CA LEU A 892 12.96 9.11 -39.01
C LEU A 892 13.99 7.99 -39.23
N GLU A 893 14.31 7.67 -40.48
CA GLU A 893 15.28 6.63 -40.82
C GLU A 893 16.71 7.01 -40.40
N ALA A 894 17.09 8.26 -40.64
CA ALA A 894 18.40 8.80 -40.26
C ALA A 894 18.58 8.80 -38.73
N ASP A 895 17.58 9.27 -37.98
CA ASP A 895 17.60 9.31 -36.52
C ASP A 895 17.53 7.90 -35.90
N THR A 896 16.82 6.96 -36.53
CA THR A 896 16.83 5.56 -36.12
C THR A 896 18.25 4.99 -36.19
N THR A 897 18.92 5.21 -37.32
CA THR A 897 20.29 4.71 -37.56
C THR A 897 21.31 5.39 -36.65
N ALA A 898 21.28 6.72 -36.57
CA ALA A 898 22.18 7.50 -35.74
C ALA A 898 21.98 7.23 -34.25
N GLY A 899 20.73 7.14 -33.80
CA GLY A 899 20.38 6.85 -32.40
C GLY A 899 20.87 5.48 -31.98
N LYS A 900 20.67 4.45 -32.83
CA LYS A 900 21.20 3.11 -32.58
C LYS A 900 22.72 3.13 -32.46
N ALA A 901 23.42 3.74 -33.42
CA ALA A 901 24.88 3.81 -33.45
C ALA A 901 25.47 4.56 -32.25
N ALA A 902 24.89 5.71 -31.89
CA ALA A 902 25.36 6.54 -30.77
C ALA A 902 25.25 5.83 -29.42
N ASN A 903 24.16 5.08 -29.19
CA ASN A 903 23.95 4.34 -27.96
C ASN A 903 24.79 3.04 -27.91
N ALA A 904 24.89 2.33 -29.04
CA ALA A 904 25.75 1.15 -29.16
C ALA A 904 27.21 1.50 -28.85
N ALA A 905 27.72 2.64 -29.33
CA ALA A 905 29.10 3.08 -29.07
C ALA A 905 29.42 3.21 -27.56
N VAL A 906 28.46 3.68 -26.74
CA VAL A 906 28.65 3.77 -25.28
C VAL A 906 28.71 2.38 -24.65
N ILE A 907 27.79 1.48 -25.03
CA ILE A 907 27.72 0.12 -24.47
C ILE A 907 28.93 -0.71 -24.92
N ASP A 908 29.31 -0.63 -26.18
CA ASP A 908 30.45 -1.35 -26.76
C ASP A 908 31.78 -0.90 -26.12
N ALA A 909 31.93 0.39 -25.81
CA ALA A 909 33.10 0.88 -25.07
C ALA A 909 33.18 0.28 -23.65
N LEU A 910 32.04 0.07 -22.99
CA LEU A 910 31.97 -0.62 -21.71
C LEU A 910 32.23 -2.12 -21.84
N LEU A 911 31.88 -2.74 -22.97
CA LEU A 911 32.10 -4.17 -23.26
C LEU A 911 33.45 -4.47 -23.95
N ALA A 912 34.26 -3.48 -24.29
CA ALA A 912 35.49 -3.67 -25.07
C ALA A 912 36.45 -4.76 -24.50
N ASP A 913 36.51 -4.88 -23.18
CA ASP A 913 37.31 -5.86 -22.44
C ASP A 913 36.49 -6.61 -21.36
N THR A 914 35.16 -6.56 -21.43
CA THR A 914 34.23 -7.23 -20.50
C THR A 914 33.11 -7.97 -21.23
N ASP A 915 32.48 -8.95 -20.58
CA ASP A 915 31.43 -9.78 -21.19
C ASP A 915 30.02 -9.21 -20.97
N VAL A 916 29.82 -8.54 -19.83
CA VAL A 916 28.54 -8.04 -19.34
C VAL A 916 28.77 -6.79 -18.50
N ILE A 917 27.81 -5.89 -18.48
CA ILE A 917 27.78 -4.71 -17.63
C ILE A 917 26.75 -4.95 -16.53
N MET A 918 27.04 -4.57 -15.29
CA MET A 918 26.10 -4.59 -14.17
C MET A 918 25.97 -3.18 -13.59
N VAL A 919 24.74 -2.68 -13.48
CA VAL A 919 24.41 -1.35 -12.92
C VAL A 919 23.28 -1.47 -11.89
N PRO A 920 23.10 -0.48 -10.99
CA PRO A 920 21.91 -0.42 -10.14
C PRO A 920 20.64 -0.36 -10.99
N SER A 921 19.54 -0.92 -10.50
CA SER A 921 18.24 -0.77 -11.17
C SER A 921 17.86 0.72 -11.29
N GLY A 922 17.19 1.09 -12.39
CA GLY A 922 16.84 2.48 -12.71
C GLY A 922 17.97 3.30 -13.34
N ASN A 923 19.10 2.68 -13.71
CA ASN A 923 20.19 3.37 -14.40
C ASN A 923 19.86 3.70 -15.86
N ALA A 924 20.29 4.87 -16.34
CA ALA A 924 20.06 5.35 -17.71
C ALA A 924 20.59 4.41 -18.82
N LEU A 925 21.54 3.51 -18.49
CA LEU A 925 22.07 2.51 -19.43
C LEU A 925 20.98 1.59 -20.00
N VAL A 926 19.87 1.38 -19.28
CA VAL A 926 18.71 0.63 -19.80
C VAL A 926 18.16 1.30 -21.07
N GLY A 927 17.92 2.62 -21.02
CA GLY A 927 17.45 3.38 -22.17
C GLY A 927 18.45 3.42 -23.32
N TYR A 928 19.75 3.40 -23.02
CA TYR A 928 20.77 3.27 -24.06
C TYR A 928 20.70 1.88 -24.73
N ALA A 929 20.53 0.83 -23.94
CA ALA A 929 20.40 -0.54 -24.44
C ALA A 929 19.12 -0.71 -25.27
N ASP A 930 18.01 -0.11 -24.84
CA ASP A 930 16.75 -0.07 -25.59
C ASP A 930 16.94 0.53 -26.98
N ARG A 931 17.55 1.72 -27.05
CA ARG A 931 17.79 2.41 -28.32
C ARG A 931 18.81 1.70 -29.21
N ALA A 932 19.80 1.02 -28.61
CA ALA A 932 20.80 0.22 -29.34
C ALA A 932 20.25 -1.14 -29.81
N GLY A 933 19.18 -1.64 -29.17
CA GLY A 933 18.60 -2.98 -29.39
C GLY A 933 19.34 -4.10 -28.66
N TYR A 934 20.00 -3.78 -27.54
CA TYR A 934 20.82 -4.70 -26.76
C TYR A 934 19.97 -5.39 -25.67
N PRO A 935 20.32 -6.62 -25.27
CA PRO A 935 19.56 -7.35 -24.28
C PRO A 935 19.82 -6.81 -22.87
N VAL A 936 18.78 -6.78 -22.05
CA VAL A 936 18.80 -6.27 -20.67
C VAL A 936 18.14 -7.28 -19.75
N LEU A 937 18.73 -7.54 -18.58
CA LEU A 937 18.20 -8.44 -17.57
C LEU A 937 18.17 -7.73 -16.22
N THR A 938 17.02 -7.66 -15.56
CA THR A 938 16.95 -7.24 -14.16
C THR A 938 16.79 -8.45 -13.25
N VAL A 939 17.48 -8.44 -12.10
CA VAL A 939 17.47 -9.52 -11.11
C VAL A 939 17.33 -8.93 -9.71
N PRO A 940 16.51 -9.51 -8.81
CA PRO A 940 16.42 -9.06 -7.42
C PRO A 940 17.78 -9.06 -6.71
N ALA A 941 18.08 -8.00 -5.96
CA ALA A 941 19.38 -7.81 -5.30
C ALA A 941 19.27 -7.50 -3.79
N GLY A 942 18.09 -7.16 -3.29
CA GLY A 942 17.84 -6.92 -1.87
C GLY A 942 16.54 -6.20 -1.62
N PHE A 943 16.41 -5.61 -0.43
CA PHE A 943 15.22 -4.86 -0.02
C PHE A 943 15.63 -3.57 0.68
N GLY A 944 14.72 -2.61 0.66
CA GLY A 944 14.79 -1.44 1.53
C GLY A 944 14.78 -1.84 3.01
N THR A 945 15.29 -0.94 3.84
CA THR A 945 15.27 -1.05 5.30
C THR A 945 14.75 0.25 5.90
N GLY A 946 14.32 0.19 7.16
CA GLY A 946 13.82 1.37 7.88
C GLY A 946 12.66 2.06 7.16
N SER A 947 12.84 3.33 6.80
CA SER A 947 11.81 4.16 6.19
C SER A 947 11.44 3.79 4.75
N ALA A 948 12.31 3.10 4.02
CA ALA A 948 12.00 2.63 2.67
C ALA A 948 11.02 1.44 2.69
N GLY A 949 10.76 0.86 3.86
CA GLY A 949 10.05 -0.40 4.03
C GLY A 949 10.82 -1.56 3.41
N ARG A 950 10.24 -2.77 3.45
CA ARG A 950 10.79 -3.97 2.78
C ARG A 950 10.53 -3.99 1.26
N ASN A 951 10.69 -2.86 0.60
CA ASN A 951 10.48 -2.75 -0.85
C ASN A 951 11.60 -3.43 -1.64
N PRO A 952 11.31 -4.23 -2.68
CA PRO A 952 12.34 -4.89 -3.49
C PRO A 952 13.27 -3.89 -4.18
N ILE A 953 14.55 -4.24 -4.27
CA ILE A 953 15.58 -3.51 -5.00
C ILE A 953 16.31 -4.49 -5.90
N GLY A 954 16.42 -4.16 -7.19
CA GLY A 954 17.10 -4.96 -8.20
C GLY A 954 18.46 -4.42 -8.63
N VAL A 955 19.15 -5.21 -9.45
CA VAL A 955 20.30 -4.82 -10.27
C VAL A 955 20.05 -5.21 -11.71
N THR A 956 20.63 -4.46 -12.64
CA THR A 956 20.41 -4.63 -14.07
C THR A 956 21.72 -5.03 -14.75
N PHE A 957 21.66 -6.07 -15.58
CA PHE A 957 22.72 -6.50 -16.46
C PHE A 957 22.43 -6.11 -17.91
N VAL A 958 23.48 -5.75 -18.65
CA VAL A 958 23.43 -5.46 -20.09
C VAL A 958 24.56 -6.21 -20.78
N ALA A 959 24.29 -6.84 -21.93
CA ALA A 959 25.31 -7.52 -22.73
C ALA A 959 25.31 -7.02 -24.17
N ALA A 960 26.25 -7.49 -25.00
CA ALA A 960 26.24 -7.19 -26.44
C ALA A 960 24.98 -7.76 -27.13
N ALA A 961 24.59 -7.18 -28.27
CA ALA A 961 23.50 -7.71 -29.07
C ALA A 961 23.71 -9.20 -29.44
N GLY A 962 22.69 -10.03 -29.22
CA GLY A 962 22.73 -11.47 -29.44
C GLY A 962 23.49 -12.29 -28.39
N ALA A 963 23.97 -11.66 -27.30
CA ALA A 963 24.71 -12.32 -26.23
C ALA A 963 23.82 -12.72 -25.03
N GLU A 964 22.53 -13.01 -25.24
CA GLU A 964 21.58 -13.36 -24.18
C GLU A 964 22.05 -14.54 -23.31
N ALA A 965 22.75 -15.52 -23.89
CA ALA A 965 23.29 -16.65 -23.12
C ALA A 965 24.32 -16.21 -22.08
N LYS A 966 25.22 -15.26 -22.42
CA LYS A 966 26.18 -14.69 -21.46
C LYS A 966 25.47 -13.86 -20.39
N LEU A 967 24.50 -13.04 -20.82
CA LEU A 967 23.68 -12.20 -19.95
C LEU A 967 22.94 -13.04 -18.89
N LEU A 968 22.23 -14.06 -19.35
CA LEU A 968 21.47 -14.98 -18.50
C LEU A 968 22.37 -15.81 -17.60
N SER A 969 23.53 -16.29 -18.09
CA SER A 969 24.46 -17.03 -17.23
C SER A 969 25.05 -16.15 -16.12
N ALA A 970 25.38 -14.88 -16.41
CA ALA A 970 25.87 -13.95 -15.38
C ALA A 970 24.79 -13.61 -14.34
N GLY A 971 23.56 -13.33 -14.80
CA GLY A 971 22.42 -13.11 -13.91
C GLY A 971 22.07 -14.34 -13.08
N TYR A 972 22.18 -15.55 -13.64
CA TYR A 972 21.94 -16.79 -12.94
C TYR A 972 23.01 -17.06 -11.87
N ALA A 973 24.29 -16.86 -12.18
CA ALA A 973 25.36 -16.96 -11.18
C ALA A 973 25.14 -15.97 -10.02
N PHE A 974 24.73 -14.74 -10.32
CA PHE A 974 24.36 -13.75 -9.31
C PHE A 974 23.16 -14.19 -8.46
N GLU A 975 22.08 -14.67 -9.10
CA GLU A 975 20.90 -15.20 -8.40
C GLU A 975 21.27 -16.37 -7.48
N GLN A 976 22.09 -17.32 -7.96
CA GLN A 976 22.49 -18.48 -7.17
C GLN A 976 23.40 -18.12 -6.00
N ALA A 977 24.23 -17.09 -6.15
CA ALA A 977 25.07 -16.57 -5.08
C ALA A 977 24.28 -15.83 -3.99
N THR A 978 23.14 -15.24 -4.33
CA THR A 978 22.40 -14.32 -3.44
C THR A 978 21.10 -14.92 -2.90
N LYS A 979 20.28 -15.55 -3.75
CA LYS A 979 18.95 -16.11 -3.43
C LYS A 979 18.06 -15.16 -2.65
N VAL A 980 18.15 -13.87 -2.95
CA VAL A 980 17.54 -12.79 -2.14
C VAL A 980 16.05 -12.58 -2.40
N ARG A 981 15.45 -13.13 -3.46
CA ARG A 981 14.03 -12.88 -3.76
C ARG A 981 13.13 -13.32 -2.58
N GLN A 982 12.16 -12.47 -2.25
CA GLN A 982 11.10 -12.75 -1.28
C GLN A 982 9.73 -12.55 -1.95
N ALA A 983 8.74 -13.34 -1.56
CA ALA A 983 7.37 -13.17 -2.02
C ALA A 983 6.71 -11.91 -1.40
N PRO A 984 5.72 -11.30 -2.07
CA PRO A 984 4.97 -10.17 -1.53
C PRO A 984 4.33 -10.42 -0.16
N SER A 985 3.95 -11.66 0.14
CA SER A 985 3.45 -12.05 1.47
C SER A 985 4.47 -11.87 2.60
N PHE A 986 5.78 -11.81 2.30
CA PHE A 986 6.82 -11.46 3.28
C PHE A 986 7.13 -9.95 3.34
N THR A 987 7.15 -9.29 2.19
CA THR A 987 7.47 -7.85 2.15
C THR A 987 6.31 -6.99 2.63
N ASN A 988 5.08 -7.47 2.44
CA ASN A 988 3.83 -6.77 2.74
C ASN A 988 2.78 -7.68 3.41
N PRO A 989 3.07 -8.26 4.59
CA PRO A 989 2.21 -9.28 5.20
C PRO A 989 0.78 -8.78 5.48
N SER A 990 0.61 -7.51 5.84
CA SER A 990 -0.72 -6.94 6.14
C SER A 990 -1.71 -6.95 4.97
N MET A 991 -1.20 -6.93 3.72
CA MET A 991 -2.03 -7.02 2.51
C MET A 991 -2.29 -8.47 2.06
N PHE A 992 -1.42 -9.42 2.41
CA PHE A 992 -1.42 -10.78 1.87
C PHE A 992 -1.73 -11.88 2.89
N ARG A 993 -1.68 -11.60 4.19
CA ARG A 993 -1.91 -12.61 5.23
C ARG A 993 -3.29 -13.27 5.16
N CYS A 994 -4.21 -12.65 4.43
CA CYS A 994 -5.58 -13.09 4.21
C CYS A 994 -5.80 -13.83 2.90
N VAL A 995 -4.73 -14.19 2.21
CA VAL A 995 -4.78 -14.92 0.94
C VAL A 995 -4.34 -16.36 1.22
N PRO A 996 -5.28 -17.32 1.34
CA PRO A 996 -4.95 -18.74 1.49
C PRO A 996 -3.94 -19.22 0.46
N GLY A 997 -3.03 -20.11 0.89
CA GLY A 997 -1.96 -20.63 0.03
C GLY A 997 -0.82 -19.66 -0.25
N SER A 998 -0.82 -18.45 0.32
CA SER A 998 0.37 -17.59 0.35
C SER A 998 1.39 -18.12 1.34
N THR A 999 2.66 -17.78 1.14
CA THR A 999 3.74 -18.33 1.98
C THR A 999 3.62 -17.87 3.44
N PHE A 1000 3.11 -16.66 3.64
CA PHE A 1000 2.76 -16.12 4.95
C PHE A 1000 1.23 -15.90 4.99
N TYR A 1001 0.51 -16.88 5.55
CA TYR A 1001 -0.94 -16.84 5.76
C TYR A 1001 -1.24 -16.79 7.26
N SER A 1002 -2.00 -15.79 7.68
CA SER A 1002 -2.45 -15.59 9.06
C SER A 1002 -3.90 -15.07 9.00
N PRO A 1003 -4.90 -15.92 9.30
CA PRO A 1003 -6.31 -15.65 8.99
C PRO A 1003 -6.99 -14.62 9.90
N HIS A 1004 -6.26 -13.97 10.80
CA HIS A 1004 -6.87 -13.10 11.80
C HIS A 1004 -7.25 -11.73 11.21
N HIS A 1005 -8.51 -11.34 11.39
CA HIS A 1005 -9.09 -10.05 10.98
C HIS A 1005 -8.92 -9.75 9.49
N CYS A 1006 -9.38 -10.67 8.64
CA CYS A 1006 -9.11 -10.62 7.21
C CYS A 1006 -10.14 -9.85 6.39
N HIS A 1007 -11.41 -10.05 6.69
CA HIS A 1007 -12.52 -9.33 6.10
C HIS A 1007 -13.28 -8.55 7.18
N PRO A 1008 -13.84 -7.38 6.82
CA PRO A 1008 -14.74 -6.68 7.72
C PRO A 1008 -15.95 -7.56 8.04
N GLY A 1009 -16.05 -8.00 9.29
CA GLY A 1009 -17.13 -8.90 9.72
C GLY A 1009 -16.68 -10.36 9.94
N ASP A 1010 -15.40 -10.69 9.74
CA ASP A 1010 -14.80 -11.90 10.31
C ASP A 1010 -14.87 -11.81 11.84
N LEU A 1011 -15.97 -12.27 12.40
CA LEU A 1011 -16.15 -12.53 13.82
C LEU A 1011 -16.59 -13.98 13.95
N GLU A 1012 -15.62 -14.83 14.23
CA GLU A 1012 -15.84 -15.81 15.27
C GLU A 1012 -15.35 -15.17 16.58
N SER A 1013 -16.25 -15.17 17.56
CA SER A 1013 -16.02 -14.77 18.94
C SER A 1013 -14.69 -15.35 19.46
N PRO A 1014 -14.05 -14.79 20.50
CA PRO A 1014 -13.05 -15.53 21.28
C PRO A 1014 -13.59 -16.84 21.91
N THR A 1015 -14.83 -17.27 21.60
CA THR A 1015 -15.53 -18.41 22.21
C THR A 1015 -16.44 -19.25 21.28
N ALA A 1016 -16.42 -19.09 19.95
CA ALA A 1016 -17.13 -19.99 19.02
C ALA A 1016 -16.63 -19.74 17.60
N ALA A 1017 -15.89 -20.61 16.93
CA ALA A 1017 -16.02 -22.06 16.86
C ALA A 1017 -14.66 -22.78 17.00
N GLY A 1018 -14.69 -23.94 17.67
CA GLY A 1018 -13.71 -24.98 17.35
C GLY A 1018 -14.01 -25.50 15.94
N PRO A 1019 -13.01 -26.02 15.21
CA PRO A 1019 -13.26 -26.62 13.90
C PRO A 1019 -14.36 -27.69 14.04
N ASN A 1020 -15.29 -27.72 13.08
CA ASN A 1020 -16.21 -28.85 12.92
C ASN A 1020 -15.36 -30.11 12.66
N GLU A 1021 -15.11 -30.88 13.71
CA GLU A 1021 -14.48 -32.18 13.63
C GLU A 1021 -15.47 -33.18 13.02
N THR A 1022 -15.26 -33.55 11.76
CA THR A 1022 -15.65 -34.88 11.27
C THR A 1022 -14.63 -35.88 11.80
N ALA A 1023 -14.99 -36.60 12.85
CA ALA A 1023 -14.16 -37.67 13.39
C ALA A 1023 -14.03 -38.82 12.36
N VAL A 1024 -12.83 -38.98 11.82
CA VAL A 1024 -12.38 -40.22 11.19
C VAL A 1024 -11.54 -40.93 12.25
N ALA A 1025 -11.86 -42.18 12.58
CA ALA A 1025 -11.02 -42.98 13.46
C ALA A 1025 -9.68 -43.25 12.75
N GLY A 1026 -8.64 -42.57 13.21
CA GLY A 1026 -7.25 -42.82 12.86
C GLY A 1026 -6.40 -42.55 14.09
N ASP A 1027 -5.33 -43.33 14.28
CA ASP A 1027 -4.43 -43.12 15.40
C ASP A 1027 -3.78 -41.73 15.29
N VAL A 1028 -3.92 -40.93 16.34
CA VAL A 1028 -3.38 -39.56 16.40
C VAL A 1028 -1.87 -39.66 16.59
N GLY A 1029 -1.11 -39.26 15.56
CA GLY A 1029 0.34 -39.14 15.61
C GLY A 1029 0.80 -37.92 14.84
N GLY A 1030 1.77 -37.20 15.40
CA GLY A 1030 2.46 -36.09 14.74
C GLY A 1030 3.97 -36.34 14.78
N THR A 1031 4.65 -36.08 13.67
CA THR A 1031 6.12 -36.12 13.60
C THR A 1031 6.67 -34.71 13.74
N VAL A 1032 7.53 -34.47 14.73
CA VAL A 1032 8.36 -33.26 14.81
C VAL A 1032 9.71 -33.61 14.21
N PRO A 1033 10.10 -33.06 13.04
CA PRO A 1033 11.45 -33.26 12.51
C PRO A 1033 12.49 -32.62 13.43
N ALA A 1034 13.73 -33.13 13.40
CA ALA A 1034 14.84 -32.51 14.10
C ALA A 1034 15.13 -31.13 13.48
N THR A 1035 15.02 -30.08 14.28
CA THR A 1035 15.27 -28.69 13.92
C THR A 1035 16.37 -28.20 14.84
N LEU A 1036 17.49 -27.77 14.27
CA LEU A 1036 18.59 -27.13 14.97
C LEU A 1036 18.73 -25.68 14.50
N ALA A 1037 18.70 -24.72 15.43
CA ALA A 1037 19.02 -23.32 15.14
C ALA A 1037 20.00 -22.78 16.20
N LEU A 1038 21.03 -22.10 15.73
CA LEU A 1038 22.07 -21.48 16.55
C LEU A 1038 22.23 -20.02 16.14
N THR A 1039 22.04 -19.10 17.09
CA THR A 1039 22.32 -17.67 16.91
C THR A 1039 23.45 -17.27 17.84
N LEU A 1040 24.49 -16.61 17.34
CA LEU A 1040 25.61 -16.13 18.16
C LEU A 1040 25.44 -14.64 18.48
N GLY A 1041 25.80 -14.26 19.70
CA GLY A 1041 25.87 -12.87 20.15
C GLY A 1041 27.13 -12.15 19.65
N ALA A 1042 27.41 -10.98 20.23
CA ALA A 1042 28.60 -10.21 19.89
C ALA A 1042 29.90 -11.02 20.05
N PRO A 1043 30.90 -10.88 19.18
CA PRO A 1043 32.17 -11.59 19.31
C PRO A 1043 32.82 -11.38 20.68
N ALA A 1044 33.34 -12.45 21.27
CA ALA A 1044 34.06 -12.37 22.54
C ALA A 1044 35.36 -11.56 22.36
N SER A 1045 35.50 -10.45 23.09
CA SER A 1045 36.70 -9.61 23.07
C SER A 1045 37.43 -9.68 24.40
N PHE A 1046 38.70 -10.06 24.36
CA PHE A 1046 39.60 -9.84 25.50
C PHE A 1046 39.89 -8.35 25.66
N GLY A 1047 40.14 -7.91 26.89
CA GLY A 1047 40.76 -6.60 27.14
C GLY A 1047 42.22 -6.56 26.69
N ALA A 1048 42.87 -5.41 26.82
CA ALA A 1048 44.28 -5.24 26.43
C ALA A 1048 45.22 -6.18 27.20
N PHE A 1049 46.06 -6.93 26.46
CA PHE A 1049 47.12 -7.76 27.04
C PHE A 1049 48.27 -6.87 27.55
N THR A 1050 48.77 -7.17 28.75
CA THR A 1050 49.80 -6.35 29.44
C THR A 1050 51.15 -7.07 29.39
N PRO A 1051 52.17 -6.54 28.69
CA PRO A 1051 53.50 -7.13 28.66
C PRO A 1051 54.15 -7.16 30.05
N GLY A 1052 54.94 -8.19 30.37
CA GLY A 1052 55.70 -8.26 31.63
C GLY A 1052 54.89 -8.69 32.86
N PHE A 1053 53.57 -8.89 32.73
CA PHE A 1053 52.68 -9.22 33.85
C PHE A 1053 51.89 -10.50 33.57
N PRO A 1054 52.12 -11.61 34.31
CA PRO A 1054 51.41 -12.85 34.07
C PRO A 1054 49.93 -12.71 34.44
N LYS A 1055 49.02 -12.95 33.49
CA LYS A 1055 47.57 -12.82 33.68
C LYS A 1055 46.79 -13.76 32.75
N THR A 1056 45.70 -14.32 33.27
CA THR A 1056 44.68 -15.00 32.45
C THR A 1056 43.55 -14.02 32.14
N TYR A 1057 43.28 -13.82 30.87
CA TYR A 1057 42.19 -12.99 30.35
C TYR A 1057 41.00 -13.88 30.05
N SER A 1058 39.78 -13.40 30.30
CA SER A 1058 38.54 -14.07 29.94
C SER A 1058 37.65 -13.16 29.08
N ALA A 1059 36.93 -13.76 28.15
CA ALA A 1059 35.96 -13.09 27.29
C ALA A 1059 34.80 -14.04 27.01
N THR A 1060 33.57 -13.55 26.98
CA THR A 1060 32.38 -14.40 26.80
C THR A 1060 31.53 -13.87 25.65
N THR A 1061 31.00 -14.77 24.82
CA THR A 1061 29.90 -14.51 23.89
C THR A 1061 28.69 -15.36 24.26
N LYS A 1062 27.52 -15.05 23.71
CA LYS A 1062 26.29 -15.82 23.91
C LYS A 1062 25.99 -16.68 22.68
N ALA A 1063 25.42 -17.86 22.89
CA ALA A 1063 24.86 -18.71 21.85
C ALA A 1063 23.40 -19.03 22.22
N THR A 1064 22.44 -18.60 21.42
CA THR A 1064 21.03 -18.95 21.58
C THR A 1064 20.72 -20.18 20.76
N VAL A 1065 20.23 -21.24 21.41
CA VAL A 1065 20.01 -22.56 20.79
C VAL A 1065 18.53 -22.93 20.81
N ILE A 1066 18.04 -23.38 19.65
CA ILE A 1066 16.78 -24.11 19.50
C ILE A 1066 17.15 -25.50 18.98
N SER A 1067 16.68 -26.55 19.65
CA SER A 1067 16.79 -27.93 19.20
C SER A 1067 15.51 -28.69 19.50
N THR A 1068 14.89 -29.30 18.50
CA THR A 1068 13.86 -30.34 18.75
C THR A 1068 14.48 -31.73 18.93
N ALA A 1069 15.79 -31.89 18.67
CA ALA A 1069 16.52 -33.12 18.94
C ALA A 1069 16.93 -33.21 20.42
N GLY A 1070 16.76 -34.40 21.01
CA GLY A 1070 17.09 -34.69 22.41
C GLY A 1070 18.56 -35.04 22.67
N ASP A 1071 19.45 -34.85 21.71
CA ASP A 1071 20.87 -35.21 21.76
C ASP A 1071 21.77 -34.14 21.12
N ALA A 1072 21.28 -32.91 20.96
CA ALA A 1072 22.02 -31.85 20.32
C ALA A 1072 23.32 -31.51 21.07
N THR A 1073 24.37 -31.14 20.37
CA THR A 1073 25.68 -30.76 20.94
C THR A 1073 26.21 -29.51 20.24
N LEU A 1074 26.50 -28.47 21.02
CA LEU A 1074 27.18 -27.26 20.59
C LEU A 1074 28.69 -27.42 20.83
N THR A 1075 29.47 -27.25 19.77
CA THR A 1075 30.94 -27.33 19.78
C THR A 1075 31.56 -26.08 19.20
N VAL A 1076 32.76 -25.74 19.66
CA VAL A 1076 33.59 -24.64 19.13
C VAL A 1076 34.94 -25.19 18.72
N ALA A 1077 35.35 -24.93 17.50
CA ALA A 1077 36.64 -25.34 16.96
C ALA A 1077 37.39 -24.17 16.32
N ASP A 1078 38.72 -24.21 16.33
CA ASP A 1078 39.55 -23.38 15.46
C ASP A 1078 39.80 -24.15 14.15
N PRO A 1079 39.16 -23.77 13.02
CA PRO A 1079 39.34 -24.46 11.75
C PRO A 1079 40.68 -24.14 11.07
N SER A 1080 41.50 -23.25 11.64
CA SER A 1080 42.74 -22.80 11.02
C SER A 1080 43.82 -23.88 11.02
N THR A 1081 44.54 -24.03 9.92
CA THR A 1081 45.73 -24.89 9.80
C THR A 1081 47.02 -24.21 10.28
N THR A 1082 46.96 -22.92 10.61
CA THR A 1082 48.12 -22.12 11.03
C THR A 1082 47.95 -21.68 12.48
N ALA A 1083 48.85 -22.14 13.36
CA ALA A 1083 48.80 -21.91 14.81
C ALA A 1083 47.42 -22.26 15.40
N THR A 1084 46.90 -23.43 15.05
CA THR A 1084 45.60 -23.96 15.49
C THR A 1084 45.47 -23.92 17.01
N GLY A 1085 44.38 -23.33 17.49
CA GLY A 1085 44.09 -23.20 18.92
C GLY A 1085 44.85 -22.07 19.60
N HIS A 1086 45.52 -21.17 18.87
CA HIS A 1086 46.24 -20.04 19.45
C HIS A 1086 45.79 -18.71 18.81
N LEU A 1087 45.70 -17.65 19.61
CA LEU A 1087 45.54 -16.30 19.07
C LEU A 1087 46.82 -15.86 18.33
N VAL A 1088 46.63 -15.18 17.20
CA VAL A 1088 47.73 -14.72 16.34
C VAL A 1088 47.67 -13.23 16.07
N ASN A 1089 48.85 -12.61 15.94
CA ASN A 1089 49.04 -11.24 15.45
C ASN A 1089 50.05 -11.30 14.28
N GLY A 1090 49.52 -11.34 13.06
CA GLY A 1090 50.32 -11.64 11.87
C GLY A 1090 50.89 -13.06 11.93
N SER A 1091 52.22 -13.19 11.74
CA SER A 1091 52.93 -14.48 11.86
C SER A 1091 53.26 -14.89 13.30
N LEU A 1092 53.04 -14.01 14.28
CA LEU A 1092 53.32 -14.29 15.69
C LEU A 1092 52.12 -14.98 16.34
N LYS A 1093 52.33 -16.15 16.97
CA LYS A 1093 51.32 -16.83 17.80
C LYS A 1093 51.60 -16.64 19.28
N LEU A 1094 50.56 -16.57 20.10
CA LEU A 1094 50.74 -16.62 21.56
C LEU A 1094 51.20 -18.01 22.00
N PRO A 1095 52.11 -18.13 22.98
CA PRO A 1095 52.64 -19.43 23.42
C PRO A 1095 51.58 -20.34 24.04
N LYS A 1096 50.60 -19.76 24.74
CA LYS A 1096 49.53 -20.49 25.42
C LYS A 1096 48.30 -20.64 24.50
N PRO A 1097 47.65 -21.81 24.48
CA PRO A 1097 46.46 -22.02 23.66
C PRO A 1097 45.28 -21.20 24.20
N LEU A 1098 44.35 -20.89 23.30
CA LEU A 1098 43.06 -20.31 23.60
C LEU A 1098 42.18 -21.38 24.26
N GLY A 1099 41.81 -21.16 25.53
CA GLY A 1099 40.84 -21.99 26.24
C GLY A 1099 39.41 -21.67 25.80
N GLY A 1100 38.51 -22.66 25.93
CA GLY A 1100 37.10 -22.56 25.52
C GLY A 1100 36.79 -23.21 24.17
N LEU A 1101 37.74 -23.95 23.58
CA LEU A 1101 37.51 -24.80 22.40
C LEU A 1101 37.08 -26.21 22.82
N GLY A 1102 36.19 -26.83 22.06
CA GLY A 1102 35.63 -28.16 22.32
C GLY A 1102 34.11 -28.15 22.47
N VAL A 1103 33.56 -29.16 23.15
CA VAL A 1103 32.13 -29.24 23.47
C VAL A 1103 31.80 -28.15 24.49
N VAL A 1104 30.87 -27.26 24.12
CA VAL A 1104 30.34 -26.22 25.00
C VAL A 1104 29.21 -26.80 25.85
N LYS A 1105 28.24 -27.45 25.20
CA LYS A 1105 27.08 -28.04 25.86
C LYS A 1105 26.46 -29.14 25.01
N THR A 1106 25.97 -30.18 25.68
CA THR A 1106 25.12 -31.22 25.10
C THR A 1106 23.76 -31.18 25.78
N TRP A 1107 22.70 -31.30 24.99
CA TRP A 1107 21.31 -31.39 25.43
C TRP A 1107 20.86 -32.84 25.41
N THR A 1108 20.16 -33.25 26.46
CA THR A 1108 19.53 -34.58 26.58
C THR A 1108 18.01 -34.54 26.36
N ALA A 1109 17.48 -33.37 25.99
CA ALA A 1109 16.08 -33.11 25.69
C ALA A 1109 15.96 -31.89 24.74
N PRO A 1110 14.83 -31.71 24.05
CA PRO A 1110 14.58 -30.51 23.24
C PRO A 1110 14.76 -29.22 24.06
N THR A 1111 15.30 -28.19 23.42
CA THR A 1111 15.46 -26.86 24.01
C THR A 1111 14.95 -25.78 23.06
N SER A 1112 14.44 -24.68 23.60
CA SER A 1112 13.94 -23.56 22.80
C SER A 1112 14.43 -22.25 23.41
N ASN A 1113 15.14 -21.46 22.58
CA ASN A 1113 15.68 -20.14 22.92
C ASN A 1113 16.59 -20.14 24.16
N GLU A 1114 17.29 -21.23 24.42
CA GLU A 1114 18.20 -21.29 25.55
C GLU A 1114 19.48 -20.51 25.26
N GLU A 1115 19.81 -19.56 26.13
CA GLU A 1115 21.08 -18.82 26.07
C GLU A 1115 22.20 -19.60 26.75
N VAL A 1116 23.21 -20.00 25.98
CA VAL A 1116 24.43 -20.65 26.45
C VAL A 1116 25.58 -19.65 26.42
N PRO A 1117 26.19 -19.30 27.57
CA PRO A 1117 27.41 -18.52 27.59
C PRO A 1117 28.59 -19.37 27.09
N VAL A 1118 29.34 -18.84 26.12
CA VAL A 1118 30.59 -19.44 25.63
C VAL A 1118 31.76 -18.57 26.09
N THR A 1119 32.49 -19.06 27.09
CA THR A 1119 33.61 -18.32 27.70
C THR A 1119 34.95 -18.83 27.17
N PHE A 1120 35.76 -17.90 26.66
CA PHE A 1120 37.13 -18.12 26.23
C PHE A 1120 38.12 -17.58 27.25
N THR A 1121 39.29 -18.21 27.34
CA THR A 1121 40.37 -17.76 28.22
C THR A 1121 41.71 -17.72 27.48
N GLN A 1122 42.50 -16.67 27.69
CA GLN A 1122 43.87 -16.57 27.17
C GLN A 1122 44.84 -16.26 28.30
N GLU A 1123 45.78 -17.17 28.57
CA GLU A 1123 46.90 -16.95 29.48
C GLU A 1123 48.02 -16.20 28.76
N VAL A 1124 48.60 -15.18 29.40
CA VAL A 1124 49.81 -14.48 28.97
C VAL A 1124 50.81 -14.52 30.13
N GLY A 1125 52.00 -15.06 29.89
CA GLY A 1125 53.09 -15.16 30.88
C GLY A 1125 53.93 -13.89 30.98
N ALA A 1126 54.69 -13.76 32.09
CA ALA A 1126 55.55 -12.60 32.36
C ALA A 1126 56.62 -12.36 31.28
N ASN A 1127 57.05 -13.42 30.59
CA ASN A 1127 58.10 -13.38 29.57
C ASN A 1127 57.56 -13.63 28.15
N ASP A 1128 56.24 -13.63 27.95
CA ASP A 1128 55.65 -13.86 26.63
C ASP A 1128 55.87 -12.63 25.73
N ALA A 1129 56.39 -12.86 24.54
CA ALA A 1129 56.60 -11.80 23.56
C ALA A 1129 55.25 -11.31 23.00
N LEU A 1130 54.84 -10.10 23.39
CA LEU A 1130 53.66 -9.43 22.84
C LEU A 1130 54.07 -8.39 21.78
N ARG A 1131 53.44 -8.45 20.61
CA ARG A 1131 53.59 -7.49 19.51
C ARG A 1131 52.43 -6.51 19.54
N THR A 1132 52.71 -5.22 19.35
CA THR A 1132 51.68 -4.20 19.17
C THR A 1132 50.75 -4.56 18.02
N GLY A 1133 49.45 -4.49 18.25
CA GLY A 1133 48.40 -4.83 17.27
C GLY A 1133 47.39 -5.85 17.83
N SER A 1134 46.44 -6.25 16.99
CA SER A 1134 45.35 -7.14 17.40
C SER A 1134 45.74 -8.61 17.31
N TYR A 1135 45.49 -9.34 18.39
CA TYR A 1135 45.53 -10.79 18.43
C TYR A 1135 44.13 -11.33 18.16
N SER A 1136 43.96 -12.16 17.12
CA SER A 1136 42.63 -12.65 16.73
C SER A 1136 42.67 -14.09 16.23
N LYS A 1137 41.51 -14.73 16.22
CA LYS A 1137 41.26 -16.05 15.64
C LYS A 1137 39.81 -16.13 15.15
N THR A 1138 39.58 -16.78 14.02
CA THR A 1138 38.24 -17.14 13.55
C THR A 1138 37.89 -18.53 14.10
N LEU A 1139 36.74 -18.67 14.75
CA LEU A 1139 36.26 -19.92 15.32
C LEU A 1139 34.99 -20.39 14.61
N ALA A 1140 34.83 -21.70 14.49
CA ALA A 1140 33.63 -22.35 13.97
C ALA A 1140 32.78 -22.85 15.14
N PHE A 1141 31.51 -22.46 15.18
CA PHE A 1141 30.52 -22.96 16.14
C PHE A 1141 29.59 -23.93 15.42
N THR A 1142 29.50 -25.16 15.89
CA THR A 1142 28.68 -26.21 15.27
C THR A 1142 27.67 -26.72 16.27
N LEU A 1143 26.39 -26.61 15.94
CA LEU A 1143 25.30 -27.31 16.63
C LEU A 1143 24.92 -28.54 15.80
N SER A 1144 25.04 -29.73 16.37
CA SER A 1144 24.78 -31.01 15.67
C SER A 1144 23.96 -31.97 16.53
N THR A 1145 23.34 -32.97 15.91
CA THR A 1145 22.65 -34.11 16.53
C THR A 1145 23.14 -35.41 15.88
N THR A 1146 23.06 -36.55 16.56
CA THR A 1146 23.37 -37.86 15.96
C THR A 1146 22.21 -38.39 15.08
N THR A 1147 21.04 -37.74 15.15
CA THR A 1147 19.82 -38.12 14.42
C THR A 1147 19.23 -36.89 13.69
N PRO A 1148 19.90 -36.39 12.63
CA PRO A 1148 19.54 -35.14 11.95
C PRO A 1148 18.26 -35.21 11.12
#